data_AF-A0A2E0XP02-F1
#
_entry.id   AF-A0A2E0XP02-F1
#
_cell.length_a   1.000
_cell.length_b   1.000
_cell.length_c   1.000
_cell.angle_alpha   90.00
_cell.angle_beta   90.00
_cell.angle_gamma   90.00
#
_symmetry.space_group_name_H-M   'P 1'
#
loop_
_entity.id
_entity.type
_entity.pdbx_description
1 polymer ?
#
loop_
_entity_poly.entity_id
_entity_poly.type
_entity_poly.pdbx_seq_one_letter_code
_entity_poly.pdbx_strand_id
1 'polypeptide(L)'
;MLSKIDSYSEVASKVEAVEGFMVPGQDAYLFQKVQSLPHNAVIMEIGAFKGRSTVNMGYACVGTQRKIYSLDTWAGNQKDFHITDYEDVWERNIVSNGLQNYVSPIKGESQESLKNWAELSGGLKIDFIFIDGSHVMEDVFKDFQLSFPWLKVGGWVAFHDVEFTHHDVVCVWNHVAYPILTNHEYSATISCGQKRSEISIDLSSLPQDGLSNGTNPTCLFVDTYYEGFIKKFYQRNPELLTASYRDQINSIHTECFGESNFYSNGLRRQNWQSDNVIYNCQQIQGAWVREAGWDPNQFHMGNIMVAQVRDVMPEVVYFQDLSVATQEVIESVRPFTRLIVGQIACPVPKTAYLKGIDILFTSFPHYVDRFRQQGVTAYYQPLAFSPYILEKIKTNRRDLDVTFIGGISGIHSKGTEYLNHITTELPISIFGYGADSLPQSSSIRTRHRGETWGLDMFKLFSRSLITLNRHVDVAENNANNMRLFEATGCGALLITDYKDNLNQLFRIGEEVVAYRSAEECVALVKYFLKYADEAKAIAEAGQKRTLEEHTYDKRMAYTAEILERHLRYQNIAQELQVDHTDTESLFSNYQPASCEDMTLASESAWTDENLPVHQRQIVQKELEKTYAGHQIPIFHSLTNALHHIVHDSMSILDIGCASGYYNEVIDYLFPDEIDYTGIDYSESLVKMAKDLYPNAKFEIGDGVNIPYADQSYTISLSSAVLLHVHNVSAHIAEMCRVAKNFVILNRTDIVRKRETQYLKTVNYGVNMVEAWYNEEYLIDLFLSHGFKRVYTIEIDSNPQTDCYQCTYIFERTSDYRPAIRVNYNESSLGTEPDVDERWQKFSILSSLRLLHDLPADFERLDKQLKSLGQDQIDLQVFNQVFNQWIQTLNMTDAKKWFLQNLVAQGSQHILGIQNRINIGYDYLQEKLSHLVNWLIFSKEVSNFTYDLTPLNMKHLAWTLVPITGKSYDQIRGMINEIVTDVNLKSHITEWTGKSKMVHFTDPVTRYGRRILWYALVRTLKPSVIIESGVHRGLGTCVLSAAITKNRAEGFEGNLYAVGIDPEAGELVQSPYKDVVKLTIQDSLDYLKTFDKSIDLFIHDSDHSAQHEFEEYQIIADKLSDESVIISDNAHSTDVLPDFAVKTGRCFTYFQESPIHHFYLGVGTGIAYKPKNQT
;
A
#
# COMPACT_ATOMS: atom_id res chain seq x y z
N MET A 1 52.09 -21.91 -33.10
CA MET A 1 51.77 -22.64 -31.86
C MET A 1 51.76 -21.64 -30.73
N LEU A 2 50.68 -21.59 -29.94
CA LEU A 2 50.59 -20.76 -28.75
C LEU A 2 51.60 -21.28 -27.70
N SER A 3 52.27 -20.37 -26.97
CA SER A 3 53.06 -20.73 -25.79
C SER A 3 52.15 -21.12 -24.64
N LYS A 4 52.62 -21.96 -23.72
CA LYS A 4 51.89 -22.31 -22.49
C LYS A 4 51.41 -21.05 -21.79
N ILE A 5 50.15 -21.04 -21.36
CA ILE A 5 49.52 -19.92 -20.65
C ILE A 5 49.45 -20.30 -19.18
N ASP A 6 50.09 -19.50 -18.33
CA ASP A 6 50.23 -19.82 -16.90
C ASP A 6 49.13 -19.17 -16.05
N SER A 7 48.55 -18.05 -16.49
CA SER A 7 47.49 -17.34 -15.75
C SER A 7 46.30 -16.90 -16.63
N TYR A 8 45.10 -16.86 -16.04
CA TYR A 8 43.90 -16.38 -16.72
C TYR A 8 44.03 -14.91 -17.18
N SER A 9 44.74 -14.06 -16.43
CA SER A 9 44.94 -12.65 -16.76
C SER A 9 45.62 -12.41 -18.12
N GLU A 10 46.38 -13.38 -18.62
CA GLU A 10 47.02 -13.30 -19.94
C GLU A 10 46.03 -13.44 -21.11
N VAL A 11 44.87 -14.05 -20.84
CA VAL A 11 43.84 -14.37 -21.85
C VAL A 11 42.48 -13.76 -21.58
N ALA A 12 42.28 -13.13 -20.41
CA ALA A 12 41.00 -12.53 -20.00
C ALA A 12 40.35 -11.68 -21.10
N SER A 13 41.09 -10.74 -21.70
CA SER A 13 40.56 -9.85 -22.74
C SER A 13 40.17 -10.59 -24.03
N LYS A 14 40.76 -11.75 -24.32
CA LYS A 14 40.40 -12.58 -25.48
C LYS A 14 39.20 -13.45 -25.20
N VAL A 15 39.06 -13.94 -23.97
CA VAL A 15 37.89 -14.68 -23.50
C VAL A 15 36.68 -13.75 -23.44
N GLU A 16 36.82 -12.56 -22.87
CA GLU A 16 35.77 -11.53 -22.79
C GLU A 16 35.31 -11.02 -24.16
N ALA A 17 36.18 -11.10 -25.18
CA ALA A 17 35.83 -10.74 -26.56
C ALA A 17 34.95 -11.79 -27.25
N VAL A 18 34.84 -13.00 -26.70
CA VAL A 18 33.91 -14.03 -27.17
C VAL A 18 32.60 -13.86 -26.45
N GLU A 19 31.53 -13.64 -27.22
CA GLU A 19 30.19 -13.47 -26.66
C GLU A 19 29.74 -14.72 -25.90
N GLY A 20 29.20 -14.52 -24.69
CA GLY A 20 28.70 -15.59 -23.81
C GLY A 20 28.31 -15.03 -22.45
N PHE A 21 27.52 -15.81 -21.69
CA PHE A 21 26.80 -15.34 -20.50
C PHE A 21 27.55 -15.50 -19.17
N MET A 22 28.85 -15.85 -19.20
CA MET A 22 29.63 -15.96 -17.97
C MET A 22 29.81 -14.62 -17.24
N VAL A 23 29.58 -14.63 -15.93
CA VAL A 23 29.72 -13.49 -15.01
C VAL A 23 31.13 -13.44 -14.39
N PRO A 24 31.56 -12.28 -13.85
CA PRO A 24 32.91 -12.11 -13.31
C PRO A 24 33.29 -13.19 -12.28
N GLY A 25 34.45 -13.83 -12.48
CA GLY A 25 34.98 -14.87 -11.60
C GLY A 25 34.84 -16.30 -12.14
N GLN A 26 33.80 -16.59 -12.93
CA GLN A 26 33.57 -17.92 -13.52
C GLN A 26 34.64 -18.32 -14.51
N ASP A 27 35.03 -17.39 -15.41
CA ASP A 27 36.08 -17.63 -16.38
C ASP A 27 37.40 -18.01 -15.68
N ALA A 28 37.79 -17.24 -14.66
CA ALA A 28 39.01 -17.50 -13.90
C ALA A 28 38.96 -18.84 -13.17
N TYR A 29 37.81 -19.19 -12.60
CA TYR A 29 37.60 -20.48 -11.93
C TYR A 29 37.71 -21.66 -12.90
N LEU A 30 36.98 -21.64 -14.03
CA LEU A 30 37.02 -22.70 -15.03
C LEU A 30 38.43 -22.88 -15.61
N PHE A 31 39.14 -21.78 -15.88
CA PHE A 31 40.51 -21.80 -16.35
C PHE A 31 41.44 -22.52 -15.35
N GLN A 32 41.37 -22.15 -14.07
CA GLN A 32 42.17 -22.76 -13.00
C GLN A 32 41.79 -24.22 -12.76
N LYS A 33 40.49 -24.54 -12.80
CA LYS A 33 39.99 -25.91 -12.66
C LYS A 33 40.56 -26.80 -13.76
N VAL A 34 40.51 -26.38 -15.02
CA VAL A 34 41.10 -27.13 -16.14
C VAL A 34 42.63 -27.22 -16.02
N GLN A 35 43.31 -26.16 -15.59
CA GLN A 35 44.76 -26.22 -15.35
C GLN A 35 45.14 -27.25 -14.26
N SER A 36 44.29 -27.47 -13.26
CA SER A 36 44.51 -28.43 -12.18
C SER A 36 44.38 -29.90 -12.60
N LEU A 37 43.78 -30.18 -13.76
CA LEU A 37 43.56 -31.54 -14.27
C LEU A 37 44.87 -32.18 -14.78
N PRO A 38 44.93 -33.52 -14.94
CA PRO A 38 46.07 -34.20 -15.57
C PRO A 38 46.45 -33.62 -16.94
N HIS A 39 47.72 -33.79 -17.35
CA HIS A 39 48.26 -33.22 -18.60
C HIS A 39 47.59 -33.78 -19.86
N ASN A 40 47.00 -34.96 -19.77
CA ASN A 40 46.27 -35.65 -20.84
C ASN A 40 44.77 -35.81 -20.51
N ALA A 41 44.21 -34.90 -19.70
CA ALA A 41 42.82 -34.97 -19.26
C ALA A 41 41.83 -34.86 -20.43
N VAL A 42 40.74 -35.62 -20.34
CA VAL A 42 39.59 -35.54 -21.24
C VAL A 42 38.52 -34.69 -20.57
N ILE A 43 38.10 -33.63 -21.24
CA ILE A 43 37.10 -32.66 -20.77
C ILE A 43 35.89 -32.75 -21.69
N MET A 44 34.71 -32.81 -21.10
CA MET A 44 33.44 -32.77 -21.82
C MET A 44 32.70 -31.50 -21.43
N GLU A 45 32.26 -30.75 -22.43
CA GLU A 45 31.39 -29.59 -22.30
C GLU A 45 30.07 -29.92 -22.99
N ILE A 46 28.96 -29.82 -22.25
CA ILE A 46 27.59 -30.00 -22.76
C ILE A 46 26.93 -28.64 -22.75
N GLY A 47 26.57 -28.15 -23.94
CA GLY A 47 26.16 -26.76 -24.17
C GLY A 47 27.38 -25.87 -24.43
N ALA A 48 27.54 -25.46 -25.68
CA ALA A 48 28.71 -24.74 -26.19
C ALA A 48 28.28 -23.62 -27.16
N PHE A 49 27.42 -22.72 -26.69
CA PHE A 49 26.74 -21.66 -27.47
C PHE A 49 27.60 -20.97 -28.56
N LYS A 50 28.39 -19.96 -28.17
CA LYS A 50 29.34 -19.25 -29.06
C LYS A 50 30.80 -19.53 -28.66
N GLY A 51 31.00 -20.35 -27.63
CA GLY A 51 32.29 -20.90 -27.26
C GLY A 51 33.10 -20.08 -26.26
N ARG A 52 32.51 -19.18 -25.48
CA ARG A 52 33.26 -18.41 -24.45
C ARG A 52 33.89 -19.34 -23.41
N SER A 53 33.12 -20.24 -22.84
CA SER A 53 33.56 -21.30 -21.90
C SER A 53 34.56 -22.24 -22.58
N THR A 54 34.28 -22.65 -23.81
CA THR A 54 35.16 -23.48 -24.63
C THR A 54 36.53 -22.84 -24.87
N VAL A 55 36.57 -21.55 -25.26
CA VAL A 55 37.81 -20.79 -25.51
C VAL A 55 38.60 -20.63 -24.22
N ASN A 56 37.91 -20.32 -23.12
CA ASN A 56 38.52 -20.19 -21.81
C ASN A 56 39.20 -21.50 -21.34
N MET A 57 38.47 -22.61 -21.36
CA MET A 57 39.02 -23.93 -21.04
C MET A 57 40.11 -24.36 -22.05
N GLY A 58 39.95 -24.00 -23.33
CA GLY A 58 40.90 -24.29 -24.39
C GLY A 58 42.25 -23.60 -24.18
N TYR A 59 42.25 -22.36 -23.69
CA TYR A 59 43.48 -21.67 -23.30
C TYR A 59 44.20 -22.38 -22.14
N ALA A 60 43.45 -22.92 -21.17
CA ALA A 60 44.01 -23.75 -20.09
C ALA A 60 44.59 -25.10 -20.59
N CYS A 61 44.28 -25.51 -21.82
CA CYS A 61 44.84 -26.71 -22.45
C CYS A 61 46.14 -26.44 -23.24
N VAL A 62 46.46 -25.17 -23.54
CA VAL A 62 47.64 -24.84 -24.37
C VAL A 62 48.94 -25.33 -23.73
N GLY A 63 49.77 -26.01 -24.52
CA GLY A 63 51.00 -26.64 -24.04
C GLY A 63 50.78 -27.99 -23.33
N THR A 64 49.57 -28.54 -23.37
CA THR A 64 49.24 -29.85 -22.80
C THR A 64 48.74 -30.86 -23.84
N GLN A 65 48.42 -32.08 -23.41
CA GLN A 65 47.71 -33.10 -24.19
C GLN A 65 46.22 -33.18 -23.85
N ARG A 66 45.69 -32.21 -23.09
CA ARG A 66 44.26 -32.16 -22.74
C ARG A 66 43.41 -31.95 -23.98
N LYS A 67 42.22 -32.55 -23.96
CA LYS A 67 41.25 -32.48 -25.06
C LYS A 67 39.87 -32.13 -24.52
N ILE A 68 39.23 -31.16 -25.17
CA ILE A 68 37.85 -30.74 -24.90
C ILE A 68 36.97 -31.31 -26.01
N TYR A 69 35.89 -31.97 -25.61
CA TYR A 69 34.81 -32.38 -26.50
C TYR A 69 33.61 -31.50 -26.20
N SER A 70 33.32 -30.56 -27.09
CA SER A 70 32.22 -29.62 -26.95
C SER A 70 31.02 -30.15 -27.70
N LEU A 71 29.96 -30.44 -26.97
CA LEU A 71 28.74 -31.06 -27.45
C LEU A 71 27.62 -30.04 -27.45
N ASP A 72 27.01 -29.82 -28.61
CA ASP A 72 25.89 -28.89 -28.79
C ASP A 72 25.15 -29.24 -30.10
N THR A 73 23.90 -28.80 -30.25
CA THR A 73 23.18 -28.89 -31.52
C THR A 73 23.54 -27.73 -32.46
N TRP A 74 23.94 -26.59 -31.89
CA TRP A 74 24.10 -25.26 -32.48
C TRP A 74 22.90 -24.78 -33.30
N ALA A 75 21.75 -25.44 -33.14
CA ALA A 75 20.53 -25.14 -33.88
C ALA A 75 19.81 -23.88 -33.35
N GLY A 76 20.19 -23.42 -32.15
CA GLY A 76 19.41 -22.45 -31.39
C GLY A 76 18.13 -23.10 -30.86
N ASN A 77 17.72 -22.76 -29.64
CA ASN A 77 16.41 -23.16 -29.14
C ASN A 77 15.36 -22.13 -29.66
N GLN A 78 14.16 -22.58 -30.08
CA GLN A 78 13.12 -21.72 -30.67
C GLN A 78 12.56 -20.63 -29.71
N LYS A 79 12.76 -20.79 -28.39
CA LYS A 79 12.33 -19.86 -27.33
C LYS A 79 13.35 -18.77 -27.02
N ASP A 80 14.66 -19.05 -27.11
CA ASP A 80 15.69 -18.12 -26.63
C ASP A 80 16.38 -17.32 -27.76
N PHE A 81 16.33 -17.78 -29.01
CA PHE A 81 17.14 -17.19 -30.07
C PHE A 81 16.54 -17.23 -31.49
N HIS A 82 16.56 -16.11 -32.20
CA HIS A 82 16.03 -15.95 -33.57
C HIS A 82 17.07 -16.09 -34.71
N ILE A 83 18.29 -16.58 -34.44
CA ILE A 83 19.37 -16.70 -35.44
C ILE A 83 19.83 -18.16 -35.53
N THR A 84 19.96 -18.70 -36.75
CA THR A 84 20.19 -20.12 -37.03
C THR A 84 21.63 -20.46 -37.45
N ASP A 85 22.65 -19.76 -36.94
CA ASP A 85 24.05 -19.94 -37.42
C ASP A 85 25.10 -19.90 -36.29
N TYR A 86 24.83 -20.57 -35.17
CA TYR A 86 25.73 -20.58 -34.01
C TYR A 86 26.97 -21.45 -34.20
N GLU A 87 26.90 -22.49 -35.04
CA GLU A 87 28.04 -23.38 -35.32
C GLU A 87 29.17 -22.60 -36.00
N ASP A 88 28.86 -21.83 -37.05
CA ASP A 88 29.83 -21.01 -37.76
C ASP A 88 30.43 -19.92 -36.86
N VAL A 89 29.65 -19.38 -35.92
CA VAL A 89 30.16 -18.42 -34.92
C VAL A 89 31.11 -19.10 -33.96
N TRP A 90 30.71 -20.24 -33.39
CA TRP A 90 31.52 -21.02 -32.46
C TRP A 90 32.84 -21.46 -33.12
N GLU A 91 32.79 -22.03 -34.33
CA GLU A 91 33.98 -22.50 -35.05
C GLU A 91 34.95 -21.34 -35.35
N ARG A 92 34.43 -20.19 -35.78
CA ARG A 92 35.26 -18.97 -35.97
C ARG A 92 35.93 -18.52 -34.69
N ASN A 93 35.26 -18.61 -33.54
CA ASN A 93 35.84 -18.25 -32.25
C ASN A 93 36.95 -19.22 -31.84
N ILE A 94 36.79 -20.53 -32.05
CA ILE A 94 37.86 -21.52 -31.81
C ILE A 94 39.06 -21.29 -32.75
N VAL A 95 38.79 -21.04 -34.03
CA VAL A 95 39.83 -20.86 -35.05
C VAL A 95 40.62 -19.58 -34.84
N SER A 96 39.94 -18.45 -34.61
CA SER A 96 40.58 -17.15 -34.38
C SER A 96 41.44 -17.13 -33.11
N ASN A 97 41.08 -17.93 -32.11
CA ASN A 97 41.86 -18.10 -30.89
C ASN A 97 42.96 -19.18 -30.99
N GLY A 98 43.05 -19.92 -32.10
CA GLY A 98 44.12 -20.89 -32.36
C GLY A 98 43.99 -22.20 -31.56
N LEU A 99 42.77 -22.60 -31.21
CA LEU A 99 42.47 -23.69 -30.28
C LEU A 99 42.04 -25.01 -30.94
N GLN A 100 42.10 -25.11 -32.27
CA GLN A 100 41.64 -26.27 -33.05
C GLN A 100 42.36 -27.59 -32.69
N ASN A 101 43.56 -27.49 -32.11
CA ASN A 101 44.32 -28.66 -31.67
C ASN A 101 43.89 -29.17 -30.28
N TYR A 102 43.02 -28.47 -29.56
CA TYR A 102 42.60 -28.79 -28.20
C TYR A 102 41.11 -29.08 -28.08
N VAL A 103 40.30 -28.58 -29.02
CA VAL A 103 38.84 -28.67 -28.99
C VAL A 103 38.34 -29.52 -30.18
N SER A 104 37.43 -30.43 -29.90
CA SER A 104 36.74 -31.28 -30.88
C SER A 104 35.22 -31.04 -30.76
N PRO A 105 34.54 -30.53 -31.80
CA PRO A 105 33.08 -30.39 -31.79
C PRO A 105 32.37 -31.73 -31.94
N ILE A 106 31.25 -31.90 -31.25
CA ILE A 106 30.29 -32.99 -31.42
C ILE A 106 28.92 -32.35 -31.68
N LYS A 107 28.49 -32.33 -32.94
CA LYS A 107 27.20 -31.79 -33.32
C LYS A 107 26.09 -32.82 -33.14
N GLY A 108 25.13 -32.50 -32.27
CA GLY A 108 23.94 -33.31 -32.06
C GLY A 108 23.32 -33.13 -30.68
N GLU A 109 22.14 -33.73 -30.49
CA GLU A 109 21.47 -33.75 -29.18
C GLU A 109 22.36 -34.46 -28.15
N SER A 110 22.45 -33.88 -26.94
CA SER A 110 23.28 -34.39 -25.86
C SER A 110 22.92 -35.82 -25.47
N GLN A 111 21.63 -36.10 -25.35
CA GLN A 111 21.12 -37.41 -24.95
C GLN A 111 21.52 -38.52 -25.93
N GLU A 112 21.45 -38.26 -27.24
CA GLU A 112 21.83 -39.24 -28.27
C GLU A 112 23.35 -39.39 -28.38
N SER A 113 24.07 -38.27 -28.29
CA SER A 113 25.54 -38.25 -28.35
C SER A 113 26.16 -38.95 -27.14
N LEU A 114 25.60 -38.77 -25.93
CA LEU A 114 26.08 -39.42 -24.70
C LEU A 114 25.79 -40.93 -24.67
N LYS A 115 24.65 -41.37 -25.23
CA LYS A 115 24.37 -42.81 -25.45
C LYS A 115 25.41 -43.45 -26.38
N ASN A 116 25.87 -42.71 -27.39
CA ASN A 116 26.85 -43.17 -28.37
C ASN A 116 28.30 -42.77 -28.03
N TRP A 117 28.56 -42.27 -26.82
CA TRP A 117 29.88 -41.74 -26.43
C TRP A 117 31.02 -42.73 -26.63
N ALA A 118 30.78 -44.02 -26.43
CA ALA A 118 31.78 -45.08 -26.63
C ALA A 118 32.33 -45.08 -28.07
N GLU A 119 31.45 -44.91 -29.05
CA GLU A 119 31.80 -44.88 -30.48
C GLU A 119 32.44 -43.54 -30.86
N LEU A 120 31.87 -42.43 -30.36
CA LEU A 120 32.36 -41.06 -30.65
C LEU A 120 33.76 -40.79 -30.07
N SER A 121 34.05 -41.32 -28.89
CA SER A 121 35.31 -41.06 -28.17
C SER A 121 36.33 -42.19 -28.26
N GLY A 122 35.96 -43.36 -28.81
CA GLY A 122 36.77 -44.57 -28.72
C GLY A 122 36.84 -45.17 -27.31
N GLY A 123 35.82 -44.92 -26.48
CA GLY A 123 35.70 -45.44 -25.12
C GLY A 123 36.51 -44.67 -24.07
N LEU A 124 36.86 -43.40 -24.33
CA LEU A 124 37.61 -42.58 -23.38
C LEU A 124 36.77 -42.25 -22.13
N LYS A 125 37.40 -42.39 -20.95
CA LYS A 125 36.84 -41.93 -19.67
C LYS A 125 37.16 -40.46 -19.45
N ILE A 126 36.22 -39.74 -18.85
CA ILE A 126 36.24 -38.28 -18.71
C ILE A 126 36.84 -37.88 -17.35
N ASP A 127 37.66 -36.84 -17.33
CA ASP A 127 38.27 -36.26 -16.13
C ASP A 127 37.48 -35.07 -15.59
N PHE A 128 36.83 -34.31 -16.47
CA PHE A 128 35.99 -33.16 -16.11
C PHE A 128 34.77 -33.05 -17.03
N ILE A 129 33.58 -32.93 -16.45
CA ILE A 129 32.33 -32.64 -17.15
C ILE A 129 31.88 -31.24 -16.76
N PHE A 130 31.57 -30.40 -17.73
CA PHE A 130 30.94 -29.11 -17.55
C PHE A 130 29.57 -29.11 -18.25
N ILE A 131 28.50 -28.89 -17.49
CA ILE A 131 27.11 -28.89 -17.96
C ILE A 131 26.60 -27.45 -17.96
N ASP A 132 26.31 -26.92 -19.14
CA ASP A 132 25.92 -25.54 -19.44
C ASP A 132 24.94 -25.53 -20.65
N GLY A 133 23.97 -26.44 -20.61
CA GLY A 133 23.03 -26.76 -21.69
C GLY A 133 21.61 -26.23 -21.46
N SER A 134 20.63 -27.13 -21.47
CA SER A 134 19.23 -26.78 -21.20
C SER A 134 19.03 -26.37 -19.73
N HIS A 135 18.08 -25.47 -19.46
CA HIS A 135 17.66 -25.10 -18.11
C HIS A 135 16.41 -25.87 -17.63
N VAL A 136 15.98 -26.88 -18.39
CA VAL A 136 14.83 -27.74 -18.06
C VAL A 136 15.30 -28.91 -17.20
N MET A 137 14.62 -29.17 -16.08
CA MET A 137 15.03 -30.17 -15.08
C MET A 137 15.30 -31.54 -15.69
N GLU A 138 14.42 -32.00 -16.58
CA GLU A 138 14.56 -33.29 -17.25
C GLU A 138 15.82 -33.38 -18.11
N ASP A 139 16.19 -32.30 -18.81
CA ASP A 139 17.33 -32.29 -19.71
C ASP A 139 18.64 -32.23 -18.92
N VAL A 140 18.73 -31.34 -17.92
CA VAL A 140 19.87 -31.25 -17.00
C VAL A 140 20.10 -32.58 -16.30
N PHE A 141 19.02 -33.20 -15.83
CA PHE A 141 19.07 -34.50 -15.20
C PHE A 141 19.57 -35.58 -16.17
N LYS A 142 19.06 -35.63 -17.40
CA LYS A 142 19.49 -36.60 -18.42
C LYS A 142 20.93 -36.38 -18.83
N ASP A 143 21.38 -35.13 -18.99
CA ASP A 143 22.77 -34.78 -19.30
C ASP A 143 23.71 -35.27 -18.21
N PHE A 144 23.38 -35.01 -16.95
CA PHE A 144 24.13 -35.52 -15.82
C PHE A 144 24.07 -37.04 -15.73
N GLN A 145 22.87 -37.64 -15.83
CA GLN A 145 22.66 -39.08 -15.73
C GLN A 145 23.43 -39.87 -16.79
N LEU A 146 23.47 -39.38 -18.03
CA LEU A 146 24.11 -40.07 -19.14
C LEU A 146 25.63 -39.81 -19.19
N SER A 147 26.09 -38.63 -18.75
CA SER A 147 27.54 -38.30 -18.73
C SER A 147 28.27 -38.84 -17.49
N PHE A 148 27.62 -38.89 -16.33
CA PHE A 148 28.23 -39.30 -15.05
C PHE A 148 28.86 -40.72 -15.04
N PRO A 149 28.32 -41.75 -15.73
CA PRO A 149 28.96 -43.06 -15.86
C PRO A 149 30.33 -43.02 -16.58
N TRP A 150 30.54 -42.04 -17.45
CA TRP A 150 31.79 -41.85 -18.18
C TRP A 150 32.85 -41.11 -17.37
N LEU A 151 32.45 -40.41 -16.30
CA LEU A 151 33.35 -39.72 -15.38
C LEU A 151 34.18 -40.73 -14.55
N LYS A 152 35.50 -40.51 -14.49
CA LYS A 152 36.41 -41.27 -13.63
C LYS A 152 36.08 -41.05 -12.16
N VAL A 153 36.36 -42.04 -11.30
CA VAL A 153 36.39 -41.81 -9.84
C VAL A 153 37.46 -40.76 -9.52
N GLY A 154 37.10 -39.76 -8.73
CA GLY A 154 37.93 -38.56 -8.49
C GLY A 154 37.89 -37.51 -9.61
N GLY A 155 37.21 -37.80 -10.72
CA GLY A 155 36.90 -36.83 -11.77
C GLY A 155 35.89 -35.79 -11.28
N TRP A 156 35.91 -34.63 -11.93
CA TRP A 156 35.10 -33.47 -11.56
C TRP A 156 33.86 -33.34 -12.44
N VAL A 157 32.77 -32.84 -11.87
CA VAL A 157 31.61 -32.35 -12.60
C VAL A 157 31.28 -30.95 -12.12
N ALA A 158 30.96 -30.05 -13.04
CA ALA A 158 30.51 -28.70 -12.77
C ALA A 158 29.21 -28.41 -13.52
N PHE A 159 28.28 -27.77 -12.84
CA PHE A 159 27.03 -27.27 -13.37
C PHE A 159 27.16 -25.75 -13.45
N HIS A 160 26.85 -25.17 -14.61
CA HIS A 160 26.61 -23.74 -14.74
C HIS A 160 25.20 -23.39 -14.22
N ASP A 161 24.95 -22.12 -13.91
CA ASP A 161 23.62 -21.62 -13.54
C ASP A 161 22.93 -22.33 -12.37
N VAL A 162 23.70 -22.77 -11.37
CA VAL A 162 23.16 -23.19 -10.07
C VAL A 162 22.81 -21.95 -9.24
N GLU A 163 21.74 -21.28 -9.65
CA GLU A 163 21.21 -20.07 -9.01
C GLU A 163 19.68 -20.00 -9.11
N PHE A 164 19.07 -19.11 -8.33
CA PHE A 164 17.62 -19.07 -8.13
C PHE A 164 16.81 -18.88 -9.43
N THR A 165 17.33 -18.13 -10.41
CA THR A 165 16.69 -17.94 -11.72
C THR A 165 16.57 -19.23 -12.53
N HIS A 166 17.32 -20.26 -12.16
CA HIS A 166 17.40 -21.56 -12.84
C HIS A 166 17.07 -22.69 -11.84
N HIS A 167 15.87 -22.63 -11.24
CA HIS A 167 15.40 -23.53 -10.19
C HIS A 167 15.60 -25.02 -10.51
N ASP A 168 15.34 -25.40 -11.76
CA ASP A 168 15.49 -26.76 -12.27
C ASP A 168 16.93 -27.28 -12.17
N VAL A 169 17.91 -26.43 -12.51
CA VAL A 169 19.34 -26.76 -12.40
C VAL A 169 19.75 -26.90 -10.93
N VAL A 170 19.27 -25.99 -10.06
CA VAL A 170 19.47 -26.06 -8.60
C VAL A 170 18.88 -27.34 -8.02
N CYS A 171 17.69 -27.74 -8.48
CA CYS A 171 17.03 -28.96 -8.03
C CYS A 171 17.86 -30.20 -8.37
N VAL A 172 18.31 -30.33 -9.61
CA VAL A 172 19.18 -31.44 -10.03
C VAL A 172 20.51 -31.42 -9.28
N TRP A 173 21.14 -30.24 -9.14
CA TRP A 173 22.37 -30.12 -8.37
C TRP A 173 22.17 -30.57 -6.92
N ASN A 174 21.22 -30.02 -6.18
CA ASN A 174 21.08 -30.27 -4.75
C ASN A 174 20.51 -31.67 -4.41
N HIS A 175 19.53 -32.15 -5.18
CA HIS A 175 18.85 -33.41 -4.86
C HIS A 175 19.51 -34.63 -5.50
N VAL A 176 20.26 -34.45 -6.59
CA VAL A 176 20.83 -35.55 -7.36
C VAL A 176 22.36 -35.53 -7.30
N ALA A 177 23.00 -34.44 -7.73
CA ALA A 177 24.46 -34.41 -7.89
C ALA A 177 25.19 -34.20 -6.54
N TYR A 178 24.76 -33.25 -5.73
CA TYR A 178 25.39 -32.85 -4.48
C TYR A 178 25.55 -34.03 -3.48
N PRO A 179 24.54 -34.88 -3.23
CA PRO A 179 24.64 -35.96 -2.23
C PRO A 179 25.61 -37.08 -2.62
N ILE A 180 25.87 -37.26 -3.92
CA ILE A 180 26.70 -38.35 -4.47
C ILE A 180 28.12 -37.89 -4.82
N LEU A 181 28.35 -36.58 -4.86
CA LEU A 181 29.64 -35.94 -5.05
C LEU A 181 30.31 -35.62 -3.71
N THR A 182 31.59 -35.30 -3.77
CA THR A 182 32.44 -34.91 -2.64
C THR A 182 33.34 -33.75 -3.04
N ASN A 183 34.04 -33.12 -2.08
CA ASN A 183 34.98 -32.02 -2.37
C ASN A 183 34.35 -30.91 -3.22
N HIS A 184 33.19 -30.40 -2.77
CA HIS A 184 32.44 -29.39 -3.51
C HIS A 184 33.15 -28.05 -3.54
N GLU A 185 33.13 -27.39 -4.70
CA GLU A 185 33.69 -26.08 -4.97
C GLU A 185 32.66 -25.20 -5.69
N TYR A 186 32.76 -23.88 -5.52
CA TYR A 186 31.77 -22.93 -6.02
C TYR A 186 32.44 -21.67 -6.58
N SER A 187 31.90 -21.14 -7.67
CA SER A 187 32.31 -19.85 -8.24
C SER A 187 31.13 -19.16 -8.94
N ALA A 188 30.61 -18.09 -8.34
CA ALA A 188 29.36 -17.45 -8.76
C ALA A 188 28.24 -18.49 -8.93
N THR A 189 27.69 -18.68 -10.13
CA THR A 189 26.64 -19.67 -10.42
C THR A 189 27.17 -21.07 -10.74
N ILE A 190 28.50 -21.27 -10.78
CA ILE A 190 29.10 -22.59 -11.04
C ILE A 190 29.21 -23.37 -9.74
N SER A 191 28.56 -24.53 -9.67
CA SER A 191 28.75 -25.52 -8.59
C SER A 191 29.48 -26.75 -9.11
N CYS A 192 30.50 -27.20 -8.40
CA CYS A 192 31.42 -28.24 -8.84
C CYS A 192 31.69 -29.27 -7.75
N GLY A 193 31.90 -30.53 -8.12
CA GLY A 193 32.17 -31.61 -7.16
C GLY A 193 32.86 -32.81 -7.79
N GLN A 194 33.47 -33.64 -6.95
CA GLN A 194 34.19 -34.85 -7.36
C GLN A 194 33.39 -36.12 -7.16
N LYS A 195 33.49 -37.02 -8.15
CA LYS A 195 32.90 -38.35 -8.08
C LYS A 195 33.57 -39.20 -7.00
N ARG A 196 32.78 -39.61 -6.01
CA ARG A 196 33.26 -40.35 -4.82
C ARG A 196 33.67 -41.80 -5.12
N SER A 197 32.91 -42.53 -5.94
CA SER A 197 33.12 -43.96 -6.22
C SER A 197 32.34 -44.45 -7.46
N GLU A 198 32.56 -45.70 -7.87
CA GLU A 198 31.89 -46.41 -9.00
C GLU A 198 30.40 -46.74 -8.73
N ILE A 199 29.70 -46.01 -7.85
CA ILE A 199 28.32 -46.34 -7.49
C ILE A 199 27.42 -46.35 -8.74
N SER A 200 26.68 -47.45 -8.94
CA SER A 200 25.52 -47.47 -9.84
C SER A 200 24.37 -46.77 -9.12
N ILE A 201 24.08 -45.55 -9.51
CA ILE A 201 23.05 -44.74 -8.87
C ILE A 201 21.74 -45.06 -9.56
N ASP A 202 20.71 -45.37 -8.77
CA ASP A 202 19.34 -45.41 -9.26
C ASP A 202 18.87 -43.97 -9.51
N LEU A 203 19.26 -43.45 -10.67
CA LEU A 203 18.86 -42.12 -11.16
C LEU A 203 17.47 -42.21 -11.82
N SER A 204 16.57 -43.11 -11.41
CA SER A 204 15.26 -43.27 -12.06
C SER A 204 14.15 -42.41 -11.45
N SER A 205 14.40 -41.75 -10.32
CA SER A 205 13.46 -40.82 -9.70
C SER A 205 14.00 -39.40 -9.67
N LEU A 206 13.56 -38.57 -10.62
CA LEU A 206 13.41 -37.14 -10.36
C LEU A 206 12.46 -36.98 -9.14
N PRO A 207 12.63 -35.97 -8.27
CA PRO A 207 11.51 -35.51 -7.46
C PRO A 207 10.37 -35.22 -8.44
N GLN A 208 9.32 -36.05 -8.45
CA GLN A 208 8.25 -35.94 -9.46
C GLN A 208 7.40 -34.67 -9.31
N ASP A 209 7.67 -33.88 -8.27
CA ASP A 209 6.91 -32.70 -7.92
C ASP A 209 7.85 -31.50 -7.80
N GLY A 210 8.12 -30.84 -8.93
CA GLY A 210 8.60 -29.44 -8.98
C GLY A 210 7.55 -28.43 -8.50
N LEU A 211 6.40 -28.91 -8.01
CA LEU A 211 5.36 -28.15 -7.34
C LEU A 211 4.88 -28.99 -6.17
N SER A 212 5.18 -28.56 -4.94
CA SER A 212 4.84 -29.24 -3.70
C SER A 212 3.33 -29.39 -3.49
N ASN A 213 2.71 -30.36 -4.16
CA ASN A 213 1.48 -30.97 -3.71
C ASN A 213 1.82 -32.01 -2.62
N GLY A 214 2.13 -31.54 -1.40
CA GLY A 214 2.03 -32.39 -0.19
C GLY A 214 3.11 -32.27 0.88
N THR A 215 4.15 -31.44 0.75
CA THR A 215 5.13 -31.21 1.84
C THR A 215 4.84 -29.90 2.57
N ASN A 216 4.69 -29.98 3.89
CA ASN A 216 4.54 -28.83 4.78
C ASN A 216 5.66 -27.78 4.55
N PRO A 217 5.31 -26.49 4.38
CA PRO A 217 6.29 -25.46 4.09
C PRO A 217 7.30 -25.25 5.21
N THR A 218 8.52 -24.84 4.86
CA THR A 218 9.66 -24.80 5.80
C THR A 218 10.13 -23.37 6.10
N CYS A 219 10.36 -23.05 7.38
CA CYS A 219 10.80 -21.73 7.82
C CYS A 219 11.94 -21.80 8.86
N LEU A 220 13.03 -21.07 8.64
CA LEU A 220 14.15 -20.97 9.57
C LEU A 220 14.24 -19.55 10.15
N PHE A 221 14.02 -19.42 11.45
CA PHE A 221 14.11 -18.14 12.15
C PHE A 221 15.55 -17.83 12.56
N VAL A 222 16.04 -16.64 12.25
CA VAL A 222 17.36 -16.14 12.63
C VAL A 222 17.19 -15.00 13.64
N ASP A 223 17.70 -15.19 14.85
CA ASP A 223 17.54 -14.25 15.97
C ASP A 223 18.86 -14.00 16.73
N THR A 224 18.91 -12.95 17.54
CA THR A 224 20.03 -12.62 18.43
C THR A 224 19.57 -12.40 19.86
N TYR A 225 20.37 -12.86 20.82
CA TYR A 225 20.07 -12.73 22.25
C TYR A 225 21.04 -11.78 22.94
N TYR A 226 20.59 -11.05 23.97
CA TYR A 226 21.49 -10.17 24.73
C TYR A 226 22.64 -10.97 25.37
N GLU A 227 23.87 -10.47 25.23
CA GLU A 227 25.07 -11.11 25.79
C GLU A 227 24.95 -11.37 27.31
N GLY A 228 24.33 -10.42 28.04
CA GLY A 228 24.07 -10.55 29.47
C GLY A 228 23.18 -11.76 29.82
N PHE A 229 22.19 -12.07 28.98
CA PHE A 229 21.34 -13.25 29.14
C PHE A 229 22.13 -14.52 28.83
N ILE A 230 22.81 -14.60 27.68
CA ILE A 230 23.61 -15.77 27.27
C ILE A 230 24.63 -16.13 28.35
N LYS A 231 25.37 -15.13 28.85
CA LYS A 231 26.36 -15.31 29.92
C LYS A 231 25.73 -15.89 31.19
N LYS A 232 24.61 -15.34 31.64
CA LYS A 232 23.91 -15.80 32.85
C LYS A 232 23.34 -17.21 32.69
N PHE A 233 22.87 -17.55 31.49
CA PHE A 233 22.34 -18.88 31.16
C PHE A 233 23.43 -19.96 31.28
N TYR A 234 24.58 -19.79 30.63
CA TYR A 234 25.67 -20.77 30.71
C TYR A 234 26.37 -20.80 32.08
N GLN A 235 26.35 -19.70 32.84
CA GLN A 235 26.81 -19.72 34.23
C GLN A 235 25.94 -20.60 35.13
N ARG A 236 24.63 -20.68 34.86
CA ARG A 236 23.69 -21.53 35.61
C ARG A 236 23.70 -22.99 35.14
N ASN A 237 24.02 -23.21 33.87
CA ASN A 237 23.96 -24.52 33.21
C ASN A 237 25.32 -24.86 32.54
N PRO A 238 26.43 -24.96 33.30
CA PRO A 238 27.77 -25.18 32.74
C PRO A 238 27.91 -26.52 31.98
N GLU A 239 27.08 -27.52 32.30
CA GLU A 239 27.04 -28.82 31.64
C GLU A 239 26.66 -28.74 30.15
N LEU A 240 25.94 -27.68 29.74
CA LEU A 240 25.53 -27.49 28.35
C LEU A 240 26.70 -27.16 27.41
N LEU A 241 27.86 -26.71 27.91
CA LEU A 241 29.01 -26.38 27.07
C LEU A 241 29.54 -27.57 26.26
N THR A 242 29.32 -28.79 26.76
CA THR A 242 29.69 -30.05 26.09
C THR A 242 28.50 -30.78 25.47
N ALA A 243 27.29 -30.27 25.63
CA ALA A 243 26.08 -30.89 25.11
C ALA A 243 25.94 -30.67 23.59
N SER A 244 25.04 -31.44 22.98
CA SER A 244 24.77 -31.34 21.54
C SER A 244 24.17 -29.98 21.16
N TYR A 245 24.26 -29.58 19.89
CA TYR A 245 23.59 -28.40 19.35
C TYR A 245 22.11 -28.39 19.74
N ARG A 246 21.44 -29.54 19.56
CA ARG A 246 19.99 -29.65 19.81
C ARG A 246 19.64 -29.56 21.30
N ASP A 247 20.46 -30.12 22.18
CA ASP A 247 20.22 -30.02 23.63
C ASP A 247 20.41 -28.58 24.12
N GLN A 248 21.43 -27.88 23.62
CA GLN A 248 21.67 -26.49 24.00
C GLN A 248 20.56 -25.57 23.53
N ILE A 249 20.13 -25.69 22.26
CA ILE A 249 19.07 -24.84 21.71
C ILE A 249 17.71 -25.13 22.37
N ASN A 250 17.40 -26.39 22.66
CA ASN A 250 16.17 -26.73 23.40
C ASN A 250 16.21 -26.16 24.83
N SER A 251 17.35 -26.27 25.50
CA SER A 251 17.51 -25.80 26.89
C SER A 251 17.36 -24.29 26.99
N ILE A 252 17.99 -23.52 26.10
CA ILE A 252 17.91 -22.05 26.15
C ILE A 252 16.48 -21.56 25.85
N HIS A 253 15.73 -22.22 24.97
CA HIS A 253 14.32 -21.90 24.74
C HIS A 253 13.44 -22.15 25.97
N THR A 254 13.80 -23.07 26.87
CA THR A 254 13.01 -23.28 28.10
C THR A 254 13.01 -22.08 29.04
N GLU A 255 14.00 -21.19 28.92
CA GLU A 255 14.07 -19.94 29.68
C GLU A 255 13.10 -18.87 29.18
N CYS A 256 12.42 -19.10 28.04
CA CYS A 256 11.39 -18.19 27.50
C CYS A 256 11.92 -16.75 27.29
N PHE A 257 13.20 -16.56 27.01
CA PHE A 257 13.77 -15.22 26.80
C PHE A 257 13.38 -14.65 25.43
N GLY A 258 13.04 -13.36 25.39
CA GLY A 258 12.64 -12.67 24.16
C GLY A 258 11.43 -13.33 23.50
N GLU A 259 11.49 -13.50 22.20
CA GLU A 259 10.45 -14.19 21.41
C GLU A 259 10.64 -15.72 21.43
N SER A 260 11.71 -16.22 22.08
CA SER A 260 12.06 -17.62 22.26
C SER A 260 11.79 -18.46 21.00
N ASN A 261 11.21 -19.65 21.16
CA ASN A 261 10.67 -20.44 20.06
C ASN A 261 9.14 -20.23 19.88
N PHE A 262 8.57 -19.10 20.31
CA PHE A 262 7.13 -18.89 20.22
C PHE A 262 6.66 -18.78 18.77
N TYR A 263 7.44 -18.12 17.92
CA TYR A 263 7.16 -17.98 16.48
C TYR A 263 7.21 -19.34 15.76
N SER A 264 8.30 -20.09 15.92
CA SER A 264 8.45 -21.40 15.28
C SER A 264 7.44 -22.43 15.81
N ASN A 265 7.10 -22.42 17.10
CA ASN A 265 6.00 -23.24 17.61
C ASN A 265 4.65 -22.84 17.01
N GLY A 266 4.39 -21.53 16.87
CA GLY A 266 3.17 -21.01 16.27
C GLY A 266 3.02 -21.45 14.81
N LEU A 267 4.07 -21.33 13.99
CA LEU A 267 4.07 -21.84 12.61
C LEU A 267 3.90 -23.38 12.58
N ARG A 268 4.57 -24.13 13.47
CA ARG A 268 4.36 -25.59 13.56
C ARG A 268 2.91 -25.99 13.83
N ARG A 269 2.15 -25.16 14.55
CA ARG A 269 0.70 -25.38 14.77
C ARG A 269 -0.14 -25.14 13.51
N GLN A 270 0.40 -24.43 12.52
CA GLN A 270 -0.19 -24.21 11.19
C GLN A 270 0.33 -25.21 10.15
N ASN A 271 0.86 -26.35 10.58
CA ASN A 271 1.46 -27.36 9.70
C ASN A 271 2.70 -26.90 8.93
N TRP A 272 3.45 -25.91 9.43
CA TRP A 272 4.78 -25.61 8.89
C TRP A 272 5.86 -26.46 9.57
N GLN A 273 6.95 -26.76 8.87
CA GLN A 273 8.19 -27.18 9.53
C GLN A 273 8.99 -25.93 9.87
N SER A 274 9.40 -25.77 11.12
CA SER A 274 10.22 -24.62 11.47
C SER A 274 11.14 -24.83 12.66
N ASP A 275 12.27 -24.14 12.63
CA ASP A 275 13.30 -24.16 13.68
C ASP A 275 13.92 -22.76 13.85
N ASN A 276 14.80 -22.62 14.84
CA ASN A 276 15.48 -21.36 15.16
C ASN A 276 17.00 -21.50 15.05
N VAL A 277 17.64 -20.38 14.73
CA VAL A 277 19.09 -20.16 14.80
C VAL A 277 19.34 -18.95 15.69
N ILE A 278 20.03 -19.16 16.81
CA ILE A 278 20.49 -18.05 17.66
C ILE A 278 21.89 -17.66 17.18
N TYR A 279 21.91 -16.70 16.26
CA TYR A 279 23.08 -16.31 15.47
C TYR A 279 24.29 -15.94 16.36
N ASN A 280 24.07 -15.13 17.39
CA ASN A 280 25.16 -14.58 18.19
C ASN A 280 25.59 -15.45 19.39
N CYS A 281 25.04 -16.66 19.55
CA CYS A 281 25.39 -17.57 20.65
C CYS A 281 26.54 -18.50 20.25
N GLN A 282 27.79 -18.07 20.48
CA GLN A 282 28.99 -18.81 20.11
C GLN A 282 29.03 -20.26 20.61
N GLN A 283 28.48 -20.53 21.80
CA GLN A 283 28.46 -21.86 22.40
C GLN A 283 27.58 -22.84 21.61
N ILE A 284 26.39 -22.38 21.20
CA ILE A 284 25.45 -23.14 20.36
C ILE A 284 26.06 -23.36 18.98
N GLN A 285 26.55 -22.28 18.35
CA GLN A 285 27.14 -22.36 17.01
C GLN A 285 28.40 -23.23 16.97
N GLY A 286 29.22 -23.17 18.02
CA GLY A 286 30.37 -24.06 18.18
C GLY A 286 29.99 -25.53 18.34
N ALA A 287 28.83 -25.85 18.91
CA ALA A 287 28.35 -27.24 18.95
C ALA A 287 27.89 -27.71 17.57
N TRP A 288 27.18 -26.87 16.83
CA TRP A 288 26.78 -27.17 15.46
C TRP A 288 27.99 -27.45 14.56
N VAL A 289 29.01 -26.58 14.58
CA VAL A 289 30.26 -26.75 13.80
C VAL A 289 30.95 -28.07 14.10
N ARG A 290 31.04 -28.46 15.38
CA ARG A 290 31.64 -29.74 15.80
C ARG A 290 30.87 -30.94 15.25
N GLU A 291 29.55 -30.88 15.25
CA GLU A 291 28.67 -31.96 14.78
C GLU A 291 28.63 -32.04 13.25
N ALA A 292 28.66 -30.90 12.57
CA ALA A 292 28.69 -30.79 11.11
C ALA A 292 30.07 -31.11 10.49
N GLY A 293 31.11 -31.29 11.30
CA GLY A 293 32.46 -31.62 10.83
C GLY A 293 33.19 -30.47 10.11
N TRP A 294 32.80 -29.22 10.36
CA TRP A 294 33.40 -28.02 9.78
C TRP A 294 34.75 -27.67 10.44
N ASP A 295 35.69 -27.09 9.66
CA ASP A 295 36.99 -26.65 10.19
C ASP A 295 36.79 -25.49 11.18
N PRO A 296 37.18 -25.65 12.47
CA PRO A 296 37.11 -24.58 13.47
C PRO A 296 37.93 -23.34 13.13
N ASN A 297 38.84 -23.39 12.15
CA ASN A 297 39.64 -22.24 11.72
C ASN A 297 38.93 -21.33 10.70
N GLN A 298 37.79 -21.75 10.14
CA GLN A 298 36.94 -20.94 9.24
C GLN A 298 35.77 -20.27 9.97
N PHE A 299 35.93 -19.99 11.27
CA PHE A 299 34.89 -19.61 12.22
C PHE A 299 34.44 -18.15 12.06
N HIS A 300 33.72 -17.84 10.98
CA HIS A 300 32.97 -16.59 10.86
C HIS A 300 31.48 -16.87 11.05
N MET A 301 30.83 -16.13 11.96
CA MET A 301 29.44 -16.40 12.37
C MET A 301 28.44 -16.28 11.21
N GLY A 302 28.69 -15.35 10.27
CA GLY A 302 27.92 -15.24 9.03
C GLY A 302 27.94 -16.52 8.20
N ASN A 303 29.12 -17.14 8.05
CA ASN A 303 29.30 -18.34 7.22
C ASN A 303 28.61 -19.56 7.85
N ILE A 304 28.61 -19.65 9.18
CA ILE A 304 27.93 -20.72 9.91
C ILE A 304 26.41 -20.64 9.70
N MET A 305 25.83 -19.44 9.82
CA MET A 305 24.39 -19.26 9.59
C MET A 305 24.01 -19.54 8.13
N VAL A 306 24.79 -19.06 7.16
CA VAL A 306 24.58 -19.39 5.74
C VAL A 306 24.67 -20.89 5.50
N ALA A 307 25.62 -21.58 6.13
CA ALA A 307 25.71 -23.03 6.05
C ALA A 307 24.50 -23.74 6.68
N GLN A 308 23.99 -23.25 7.82
CA GLN A 308 22.76 -23.76 8.42
C GLN A 308 21.53 -23.55 7.54
N VAL A 309 21.40 -22.38 6.90
CA VAL A 309 20.35 -22.12 5.92
C VAL A 309 20.48 -23.08 4.75
N ARG A 310 21.68 -23.24 4.19
CA ARG A 310 21.94 -24.16 3.07
C ARG A 310 21.68 -25.61 3.42
N ASP A 311 22.02 -26.06 4.62
CA ASP A 311 21.82 -27.45 5.04
C ASP A 311 20.32 -27.75 5.26
N VAL A 312 19.51 -26.73 5.56
CA VAL A 312 18.05 -26.84 5.74
C VAL A 312 17.28 -26.59 4.43
N MET A 313 17.79 -25.74 3.53
CA MET A 313 17.09 -25.22 2.34
C MET A 313 15.66 -24.77 2.66
N PRO A 314 15.47 -23.85 3.63
CA PRO A 314 14.12 -23.45 4.02
C PRO A 314 13.43 -22.70 2.88
N GLU A 315 12.12 -22.85 2.74
CA GLU A 315 11.36 -21.99 1.83
C GLU A 315 11.37 -20.53 2.31
N VAL A 316 11.47 -20.32 3.62
CA VAL A 316 11.50 -19.00 4.25
C VAL A 316 12.67 -18.88 5.23
N VAL A 317 13.52 -17.88 5.04
CA VAL A 317 14.45 -17.40 6.09
C VAL A 317 13.84 -16.17 6.75
N TYR A 318 13.59 -16.24 8.05
CA TYR A 318 12.93 -15.18 8.81
C TYR A 318 13.91 -14.52 9.78
N PHE A 319 14.34 -13.29 9.49
CA PHE A 319 15.18 -12.48 10.36
C PHE A 319 14.34 -11.76 11.42
N GLN A 320 14.37 -12.26 12.66
CA GLN A 320 13.75 -11.59 13.82
C GLN A 320 14.55 -10.36 14.26
N ASP A 321 15.85 -10.35 14.00
CA ASP A 321 16.74 -9.21 14.21
C ASP A 321 17.37 -8.75 12.88
N LEU A 322 16.88 -7.61 12.36
CA LEU A 322 17.38 -7.01 11.12
C LEU A 322 18.83 -6.55 11.18
N SER A 323 19.47 -6.49 12.36
CA SER A 323 20.89 -6.13 12.44
C SER A 323 21.79 -7.17 11.74
N VAL A 324 21.31 -8.42 11.64
CA VAL A 324 21.97 -9.55 10.95
C VAL A 324 21.72 -9.53 9.43
N ALA A 325 20.62 -8.92 8.98
CA ALA A 325 20.19 -8.86 7.59
C ALA A 325 21.00 -7.83 6.77
N THR A 326 22.33 -7.95 6.75
CA THR A 326 23.22 -7.12 5.93
C THR A 326 23.14 -7.54 4.47
N GLN A 327 23.60 -6.69 3.55
CA GLN A 327 23.62 -7.00 2.12
C GLN A 327 24.39 -8.31 1.85
N GLU A 328 25.59 -8.46 2.41
CA GLU A 328 26.42 -9.67 2.26
C GLU A 328 25.70 -10.93 2.75
N VAL A 329 25.05 -10.87 3.92
CA VAL A 329 24.32 -12.00 4.49
C VAL A 329 23.12 -12.36 3.62
N ILE A 330 22.34 -11.37 3.23
CA ILE A 330 21.14 -11.53 2.41
C ILE A 330 21.49 -12.13 1.05
N GLU A 331 22.50 -11.61 0.37
CA GLU A 331 23.01 -12.14 -0.90
C GLU A 331 23.54 -13.58 -0.74
N SER A 332 24.13 -13.91 0.41
CA SER A 332 24.64 -15.27 0.67
C SER A 332 23.55 -16.30 0.99
N VAL A 333 22.44 -15.90 1.62
CA VAL A 333 21.32 -16.81 1.91
C VAL A 333 20.33 -16.91 0.75
N ARG A 334 20.26 -15.88 -0.11
CA ARG A 334 19.31 -15.78 -1.23
C ARG A 334 19.25 -17.04 -2.11
N PRO A 335 20.35 -17.71 -2.48
CA PRO A 335 20.30 -18.90 -3.34
C PRO A 335 19.64 -20.12 -2.68
N PHE A 336 19.45 -20.11 -1.36
CA PHE A 336 19.02 -21.27 -0.57
C PHE A 336 17.64 -21.10 0.06
N THR A 337 16.90 -20.04 -0.30
CA THR A 337 15.56 -19.74 0.22
C THR A 337 14.70 -19.07 -0.83
N ARG A 338 13.39 -19.21 -0.73
CA ARG A 338 12.43 -18.59 -1.66
C ARG A 338 11.99 -17.22 -1.20
N LEU A 339 11.75 -17.10 0.10
CA LEU A 339 11.43 -15.83 0.76
C LEU A 339 12.47 -15.50 1.82
N ILE A 340 12.83 -14.23 1.86
CA ILE A 340 13.57 -13.59 2.93
C ILE A 340 12.62 -12.63 3.62
N VAL A 341 12.35 -12.91 4.90
CA VAL A 341 11.38 -12.19 5.70
C VAL A 341 12.11 -11.47 6.81
N GLY A 342 11.74 -10.22 7.07
CA GLY A 342 12.26 -9.43 8.18
C GLY A 342 11.18 -9.13 9.21
N GLN A 343 11.58 -8.89 10.45
CA GLN A 343 10.73 -8.29 11.48
C GLN A 343 11.39 -7.09 12.13
N ILE A 344 10.61 -6.03 12.43
CA ILE A 344 11.11 -4.88 13.18
C ILE A 344 10.13 -4.34 14.21
N ALA A 345 10.61 -4.23 15.45
CA ALA A 345 9.92 -3.65 16.61
C ALA A 345 10.80 -2.64 17.38
N CYS A 346 11.87 -2.15 16.74
CA CYS A 346 12.80 -1.17 17.29
C CYS A 346 13.29 -0.22 16.17
N PRO A 347 14.15 0.77 16.44
CA PRO A 347 14.71 1.60 15.38
C PRO A 347 15.42 0.74 14.33
N VAL A 348 15.14 0.99 13.05
CA VAL A 348 15.73 0.22 11.94
C VAL A 348 17.26 0.28 11.99
N PRO A 349 17.97 -0.86 12.07
CA PRO A 349 19.43 -0.86 12.05
C PRO A 349 19.97 -0.28 10.75
N LYS A 350 21.03 0.54 10.84
CA LYS A 350 21.68 1.12 9.64
C LYS A 350 22.31 0.06 8.72
N THR A 351 22.59 -1.11 9.26
CA THR A 351 23.18 -2.24 8.54
C THR A 351 22.15 -3.07 7.77
N ALA A 352 20.85 -2.88 8.04
CA ALA A 352 19.79 -3.66 7.43
C ALA A 352 19.66 -3.35 5.92
N TYR A 353 19.75 -4.38 5.08
CA TYR A 353 19.59 -4.27 3.64
C TYR A 353 18.13 -4.53 3.24
N LEU A 354 17.28 -3.51 3.44
CA LEU A 354 15.82 -3.64 3.23
C LEU A 354 15.43 -4.01 1.79
N LYS A 355 16.22 -3.60 0.79
CA LYS A 355 15.95 -3.94 -0.62
C LYS A 355 16.05 -5.44 -0.92
N GLY A 356 16.80 -6.17 -0.10
CA GLY A 356 16.91 -7.62 -0.22
C GLY A 356 15.98 -8.37 0.72
N ILE A 357 14.94 -7.74 1.26
CA ILE A 357 13.89 -8.38 2.06
C ILE A 357 12.62 -8.41 1.22
N ASP A 358 12.00 -9.58 1.11
CA ASP A 358 10.81 -9.76 0.27
C ASP A 358 9.54 -9.37 1.02
N ILE A 359 9.50 -9.62 2.34
CA ILE A 359 8.39 -9.28 3.23
C ILE A 359 8.92 -8.73 4.56
N LEU A 360 8.37 -7.62 5.01
CA LEU A 360 8.74 -7.00 6.29
C LEU A 360 7.54 -6.89 7.24
N PHE A 361 7.59 -7.62 8.34
CA PHE A 361 6.64 -7.47 9.44
C PHE A 361 7.08 -6.36 10.39
N THR A 362 6.16 -5.49 10.78
CA THR A 362 6.44 -4.49 11.80
C THR A 362 5.29 -4.34 12.78
N SER A 363 5.65 -4.17 14.05
CA SER A 363 4.68 -3.88 15.10
C SER A 363 4.39 -2.38 15.22
N PHE A 364 5.05 -1.53 14.43
CA PHE A 364 4.80 -0.10 14.35
C PHE A 364 3.84 0.21 13.19
N PRO A 365 2.59 0.65 13.44
CA PRO A 365 1.64 0.93 12.37
C PRO A 365 2.20 1.92 11.33
N HIS A 366 2.82 3.01 11.80
CA HIS A 366 3.40 4.06 10.96
C HIS A 366 4.62 3.62 10.14
N TYR A 367 5.24 2.47 10.46
CA TYR A 367 6.34 1.93 9.66
C TYR A 367 5.84 1.19 8.41
N VAL A 368 4.64 0.62 8.43
CA VAL A 368 4.06 -0.09 7.27
C VAL A 368 4.02 0.85 6.06
N ASP A 369 3.44 2.03 6.22
CA ASP A 369 3.36 3.01 5.15
C ASP A 369 4.74 3.51 4.72
N ARG A 370 5.66 3.73 5.67
CA ARG A 370 7.03 4.19 5.38
C ARG A 370 7.82 3.16 4.58
N PHE A 371 7.64 1.87 4.82
CA PHE A 371 8.30 0.80 4.06
C PHE A 371 7.67 0.63 2.68
N ARG A 372 6.34 0.65 2.59
CA ARG A 372 5.62 0.60 1.30
C ARG A 372 6.02 1.77 0.39
N GLN A 373 6.16 2.98 0.93
CA GLN A 373 6.67 4.15 0.20
C GLN A 373 8.13 4.00 -0.29
N GLN A 374 8.90 3.11 0.33
CA GLN A 374 10.28 2.77 -0.08
C GLN A 374 10.33 1.55 -1.03
N GLY A 375 9.17 1.03 -1.42
CA GLY A 375 9.05 -0.13 -2.31
C GLY A 375 9.24 -1.48 -1.63
N VAL A 376 9.11 -1.54 -0.30
CA VAL A 376 9.25 -2.77 0.50
C VAL A 376 7.86 -3.26 0.90
N THR A 377 7.54 -4.52 0.56
CA THR A 377 6.30 -5.18 1.01
C THR A 377 6.27 -5.23 2.53
N ALA A 378 5.27 -4.63 3.16
CA ALA A 378 5.20 -4.56 4.62
C ALA A 378 3.81 -4.84 5.18
N TYR A 379 3.78 -5.50 6.35
CA TYR A 379 2.57 -5.88 7.10
C TYR A 379 2.64 -5.42 8.55
N TYR A 380 1.50 -4.97 9.07
CA TYR A 380 1.35 -4.69 10.50
C TYR A 380 1.19 -6.01 11.26
N GLN A 381 1.98 -6.20 12.31
CA GLN A 381 1.85 -7.33 13.22
C GLN A 381 2.12 -6.91 14.67
N PRO A 382 1.09 -6.82 15.52
CA PRO A 382 1.29 -6.56 16.94
C PRO A 382 2.11 -7.68 17.59
N LEU A 383 2.95 -7.30 18.57
CA LEU A 383 3.58 -8.28 19.47
C LEU A 383 2.52 -9.03 20.30
N ALA A 384 2.96 -10.06 21.03
CA ALA A 384 2.04 -10.98 21.68
C ALA A 384 2.64 -11.62 22.94
N PHE A 385 1.85 -12.48 23.58
CA PHE A 385 2.21 -13.27 24.75
C PHE A 385 2.10 -14.77 24.47
N SER A 386 2.90 -15.58 25.15
CA SER A 386 2.81 -17.05 25.08
C SER A 386 2.18 -17.60 26.37
N PRO A 387 0.98 -18.20 26.30
CA PRO A 387 0.36 -18.84 27.47
C PRO A 387 1.22 -19.92 28.14
N TYR A 388 2.14 -20.54 27.39
CA TYR A 388 3.12 -21.51 27.90
C TYR A 388 3.98 -20.96 29.05
N ILE A 389 4.21 -19.64 29.08
CA ILE A 389 4.93 -18.98 30.18
C ILE A 389 4.22 -19.22 31.53
N LEU A 390 2.88 -19.19 31.55
CA LEU A 390 2.09 -19.38 32.77
C LEU A 390 2.23 -20.79 33.34
N GLU A 391 2.36 -21.80 32.47
CA GLU A 391 2.63 -23.18 32.87
C GLU A 391 3.98 -23.31 33.58
N LYS A 392 4.96 -22.50 33.21
CA LYS A 392 6.32 -22.54 33.76
C LYS A 392 6.48 -21.78 35.06
N ILE A 393 5.89 -20.59 35.19
CA ILE A 393 6.12 -19.74 36.36
C ILE A 393 5.27 -20.12 37.58
N LYS A 394 4.16 -20.86 37.37
CA LYS A 394 3.13 -21.23 38.37
C LYS A 394 2.52 -20.01 39.08
N THR A 395 1.35 -20.15 39.72
CA THR A 395 0.69 -19.03 40.41
C THR A 395 1.55 -18.53 41.57
N ASN A 396 1.99 -17.28 41.50
CA ASN A 396 2.76 -16.62 42.55
C ASN A 396 1.87 -15.70 43.38
N ARG A 397 2.23 -15.51 44.65
CA ARG A 397 1.60 -14.48 45.49
C ARG A 397 2.05 -13.12 44.95
N ARG A 398 1.10 -12.18 44.81
CA ARG A 398 1.38 -10.77 44.51
C ARG A 398 2.00 -10.12 45.76
N ASP A 399 3.32 -10.01 45.80
CA ASP A 399 4.09 -9.49 46.95
C ASP A 399 4.99 -8.30 46.59
N LEU A 400 4.95 -7.83 45.34
CA LEU A 400 5.62 -6.61 44.89
C LEU A 400 4.56 -5.56 44.55
N ASP A 401 4.56 -4.44 45.27
CA ASP A 401 3.55 -3.40 45.10
C ASP A 401 3.63 -2.71 43.73
N VAL A 402 4.81 -2.19 43.37
CA VAL A 402 5.03 -1.47 42.11
C VAL A 402 6.39 -1.82 41.53
N THR A 403 6.40 -2.19 40.25
CA THR A 403 7.61 -2.56 39.52
C THR A 403 7.75 -1.80 38.21
N PHE A 404 9.00 -1.59 37.80
CA PHE A 404 9.34 -1.31 36.41
C PHE A 404 10.34 -2.38 35.96
N ILE A 405 10.07 -3.02 34.81
CA ILE A 405 10.91 -4.09 34.27
C ILE A 405 11.23 -3.78 32.81
N GLY A 406 12.43 -3.27 32.55
CA GLY A 406 12.82 -2.81 31.22
C GLY A 406 14.21 -2.19 31.17
N GLY A 407 14.71 -1.97 29.96
CA GLY A 407 16.03 -1.37 29.74
C GLY A 407 16.06 0.14 29.99
N ILE A 408 17.24 0.64 30.38
CA ILE A 408 17.58 2.06 30.42
C ILE A 408 18.64 2.32 29.36
N SER A 409 18.29 3.07 28.30
CA SER A 409 19.19 3.34 27.17
C SER A 409 18.84 4.66 26.46
N GLY A 410 19.67 5.09 25.51
CA GLY A 410 19.49 6.36 24.81
C GLY A 410 18.24 6.45 23.91
N ILE A 411 17.74 5.32 23.41
CA ILE A 411 16.53 5.23 22.56
C ILE A 411 15.21 5.47 23.33
N HIS A 412 15.35 5.66 24.63
CA HIS A 412 14.30 5.70 25.64
C HIS A 412 14.33 7.03 26.40
N SER A 413 14.89 8.08 25.80
CA SER A 413 15.33 9.30 26.47
C SER A 413 14.17 9.99 27.20
N LYS A 414 13.05 10.23 26.50
CA LYS A 414 11.84 10.87 27.06
C LYS A 414 11.22 10.04 28.18
N GLY A 415 11.06 8.74 27.93
CA GLY A 415 10.48 7.83 28.93
C GLY A 415 11.36 7.67 30.19
N THR A 416 12.68 7.80 30.05
CA THR A 416 13.61 7.69 31.19
C THR A 416 13.52 8.93 32.08
N GLU A 417 13.29 10.10 31.49
CA GLU A 417 13.02 11.34 32.24
C GLU A 417 11.75 11.22 33.08
N TYR A 418 10.64 10.76 32.48
CA TYR A 418 9.40 10.48 33.22
C TYR A 418 9.61 9.48 34.35
N LEU A 419 10.26 8.34 34.07
CA LEU A 419 10.54 7.33 35.08
C LEU A 419 11.41 7.88 36.23
N ASN A 420 12.36 8.76 35.94
CA ASN A 420 13.19 9.39 36.97
C ASN A 420 12.36 10.29 37.89
N HIS A 421 11.43 11.09 37.33
CA HIS A 421 10.49 11.89 38.12
C HIS A 421 9.55 11.00 38.97
N ILE A 422 8.97 9.96 38.38
CA ILE A 422 8.04 9.08 39.11
C ILE A 422 8.75 8.42 40.32
N THR A 423 10.02 8.04 40.16
CA THR A 423 10.79 7.32 41.19
C THR A 423 11.29 8.21 42.34
N THR A 424 11.23 9.54 42.23
CA THR A 424 11.47 10.43 43.39
C THR A 424 10.28 10.43 44.35
N GLU A 425 9.07 10.25 43.83
CA GLU A 425 7.81 10.33 44.60
C GLU A 425 7.28 8.96 45.05
N LEU A 426 7.76 7.86 44.46
CA LEU A 426 7.25 6.50 44.71
C LEU A 426 8.35 5.46 44.99
N PRO A 427 8.10 4.51 45.91
CA PRO A 427 9.00 3.40 46.17
C PRO A 427 8.85 2.28 45.12
N ILE A 428 9.31 2.53 43.89
CA ILE A 428 9.25 1.56 42.78
C ILE A 428 10.46 0.64 42.80
N SER A 429 10.26 -0.67 42.57
CA SER A 429 11.36 -1.61 42.35
C SER A 429 11.70 -1.70 40.86
N ILE A 430 12.94 -1.41 40.50
CA ILE A 430 13.38 -1.31 39.10
C ILE A 430 14.28 -2.50 38.76
N PHE A 431 13.96 -3.19 37.66
CA PHE A 431 14.72 -4.32 37.13
C PHE A 431 15.04 -4.11 35.64
N GLY A 432 16.18 -4.61 35.19
CA GLY A 432 16.61 -4.53 33.79
C GLY A 432 18.05 -4.02 33.65
N TYR A 433 18.52 -3.84 32.43
CA TYR A 433 19.91 -3.42 32.16
C TYR A 433 20.04 -1.90 31.99
N GLY A 434 21.29 -1.41 32.04
CA GLY A 434 21.63 -0.03 31.68
C GLY A 434 21.51 1.02 32.79
N ALA A 435 21.10 0.65 34.00
CA ALA A 435 21.02 1.58 35.13
C ALA A 435 22.37 2.19 35.54
N ASP A 436 23.48 1.49 35.29
CA ASP A 436 24.84 1.99 35.57
C ASP A 436 25.27 3.15 34.68
N SER A 437 24.60 3.35 33.53
CA SER A 437 24.81 4.52 32.68
C SER A 437 24.29 5.82 33.28
N LEU A 438 23.45 5.74 34.32
CA LEU A 438 22.88 6.90 35.01
C LEU A 438 23.83 7.42 36.11
N PRO A 439 23.77 8.73 36.42
CA PRO A 439 24.49 9.31 37.56
C PRO A 439 24.17 8.56 38.87
N GLN A 440 25.14 8.49 39.79
CA GLN A 440 24.93 7.88 41.11
C GLN A 440 23.79 8.53 41.92
N SER A 441 23.50 9.80 41.64
CA SER A 441 22.39 10.56 42.25
C SER A 441 21.02 10.25 41.66
N SER A 442 20.91 9.46 40.58
CA SER A 442 19.61 9.12 39.98
C SER A 442 18.78 8.24 40.92
N SER A 443 17.53 8.64 41.15
CA SER A 443 16.54 7.84 41.90
C SER A 443 16.36 6.45 41.28
N ILE A 444 16.38 6.35 39.95
CA ILE A 444 16.32 5.07 39.23
C ILE A 444 17.44 4.14 39.69
N ARG A 445 18.69 4.64 39.71
CA ARG A 445 19.86 3.83 40.06
C ARG A 445 19.81 3.36 41.51
N THR A 446 19.40 4.22 42.44
CA THR A 446 19.26 3.85 43.87
C THR A 446 18.18 2.80 44.13
N ARG A 447 17.19 2.68 43.21
CA ARG A 447 16.06 1.75 43.31
C ARG A 447 16.22 0.51 42.42
N HIS A 448 17.34 0.40 41.71
CA HIS A 448 17.64 -0.72 40.83
C HIS A 448 17.96 -1.98 41.65
N ARG A 449 17.39 -3.11 41.23
CA ARG A 449 17.47 -4.41 41.92
C ARG A 449 18.20 -5.48 41.10
N GLY A 450 18.90 -5.07 40.04
CA GLY A 450 19.65 -5.96 39.16
C GLY A 450 18.93 -6.31 37.86
N GLU A 451 19.64 -7.04 37.01
CA GLU A 451 19.14 -7.53 35.73
C GLU A 451 18.32 -8.81 35.89
N THR A 452 17.19 -8.86 35.18
CA THR A 452 16.31 -10.03 35.12
C THR A 452 16.02 -10.36 33.66
N TRP A 453 15.88 -11.65 33.37
CA TRP A 453 15.78 -12.19 32.01
C TRP A 453 14.88 -13.43 32.00
N GLY A 454 14.22 -13.72 30.89
CA GLY A 454 13.46 -14.95 30.68
C GLY A 454 12.44 -15.24 31.79
N LEU A 455 12.38 -16.50 32.25
CA LEU A 455 11.46 -16.94 33.30
C LEU A 455 11.57 -16.14 34.61
N ASP A 456 12.76 -15.65 34.98
CA ASP A 456 12.91 -14.82 36.18
C ASP A 456 12.22 -13.46 36.03
N MET A 457 12.18 -12.91 34.80
CA MET A 457 11.43 -11.70 34.49
C MET A 457 9.93 -11.94 34.60
N PHE A 458 9.42 -13.02 34.02
CA PHE A 458 8.00 -13.37 34.09
C PHE A 458 7.53 -13.68 35.50
N LYS A 459 8.36 -14.33 36.32
CA LYS A 459 8.08 -14.50 37.76
C LYS A 459 7.90 -13.17 38.46
N LEU A 460 8.71 -12.15 38.14
CA LEU A 460 8.54 -10.81 38.70
C LEU A 460 7.22 -10.19 38.25
N PHE A 461 6.86 -10.23 36.97
CA PHE A 461 5.53 -9.77 36.53
C PHE A 461 4.39 -10.48 37.27
N SER A 462 4.47 -11.80 37.45
CA SER A 462 3.45 -12.58 38.20
C SER A 462 3.39 -12.28 39.71
N ARG A 463 4.41 -11.61 40.25
CA ARG A 463 4.49 -11.16 41.66
C ARG A 463 4.12 -9.69 41.82
N SER A 464 4.14 -8.92 40.74
CA SER A 464 3.76 -7.50 40.74
C SER A 464 2.26 -7.33 40.82
N LEU A 465 1.81 -6.46 41.73
CA LEU A 465 0.45 -5.90 41.70
C LEU A 465 0.36 -4.89 40.56
N ILE A 466 1.27 -3.92 40.51
CA ILE A 466 1.35 -2.89 39.47
C ILE A 466 2.70 -2.98 38.73
N THR A 467 2.64 -2.91 37.41
CA THR A 467 3.81 -2.80 36.54
C THR A 467 3.70 -1.53 35.70
N LEU A 468 4.72 -0.68 35.80
CA LEU A 468 4.87 0.50 34.95
C LEU A 468 5.52 0.13 33.62
N ASN A 469 4.97 0.67 32.54
CA ASN A 469 5.50 0.56 31.20
C ASN A 469 5.71 1.93 30.56
N ARG A 470 6.62 1.97 29.58
CA ARG A 470 6.85 3.12 28.71
C ARG A 470 7.31 2.67 27.34
N HIS A 471 6.99 3.46 26.33
CA HIS A 471 7.36 3.17 24.94
C HIS A 471 8.73 3.72 24.55
N VAL A 472 9.33 3.13 23.51
CA VAL A 472 10.57 3.61 22.87
C VAL A 472 10.29 4.89 22.07
N ASP A 473 11.26 5.79 21.94
CA ASP A 473 11.02 7.11 21.33
C ASP A 473 10.57 7.01 19.86
N VAL A 474 11.01 5.97 19.13
CA VAL A 474 10.66 5.74 17.72
C VAL A 474 9.22 5.23 17.51
N ALA A 475 8.56 4.79 18.59
CA ALA A 475 7.16 4.43 18.56
C ALA A 475 6.25 5.64 18.34
N GLU A 476 6.78 6.86 18.49
CA GLU A 476 6.04 8.12 18.36
C GLU A 476 4.80 8.10 19.28
N ASN A 477 3.59 8.16 18.72
CA ASN A 477 2.34 8.08 19.48
C ASN A 477 1.64 6.72 19.37
N ASN A 478 2.34 5.67 18.96
CA ASN A 478 1.84 4.30 18.88
C ASN A 478 2.30 3.43 20.08
N ALA A 479 1.35 2.71 20.67
CA ALA A 479 1.55 1.63 21.63
C ALA A 479 2.23 0.45 20.93
N ASN A 480 3.42 0.14 21.42
CA ASN A 480 4.33 -0.84 20.86
C ASN A 480 5.44 -1.19 21.85
N ASN A 481 5.31 -2.31 22.56
CA ASN A 481 6.43 -3.08 23.09
C ASN A 481 5.90 -4.41 23.65
N MET A 482 6.81 -5.33 23.96
CA MET A 482 6.45 -6.61 24.58
C MET A 482 5.79 -6.44 25.96
N ARG A 483 6.15 -5.39 26.71
CA ARG A 483 5.73 -5.24 28.12
C ARG A 483 4.24 -5.01 28.27
N LEU A 484 3.59 -4.48 27.22
CA LEU A 484 2.14 -4.44 27.13
C LEU A 484 1.54 -5.84 27.38
N PHE A 485 2.04 -6.84 26.67
CA PHE A 485 1.48 -8.21 26.66
C PHE A 485 2.08 -9.10 27.75
N GLU A 486 3.35 -8.90 28.11
CA GLU A 486 4.01 -9.71 29.14
C GLU A 486 3.46 -9.40 30.54
N ALA A 487 3.23 -8.12 30.86
CA ALA A 487 2.70 -7.70 32.16
C ALA A 487 1.25 -8.13 32.34
N THR A 488 0.39 -7.83 31.34
CA THR A 488 -1.02 -8.22 31.36
C THR A 488 -1.17 -9.73 31.28
N GLY A 489 -0.41 -10.43 30.42
CA GLY A 489 -0.41 -11.89 30.31
C GLY A 489 -0.04 -12.58 31.61
N CYS A 490 0.86 -12.00 32.41
CA CYS A 490 1.20 -12.46 33.76
C CYS A 490 0.25 -11.98 34.86
N GLY A 491 -0.80 -11.22 34.52
CA GLY A 491 -1.86 -10.75 35.41
C GLY A 491 -1.46 -9.60 36.34
N ALA A 492 -0.45 -8.81 36.00
CA ALA A 492 -0.17 -7.56 36.70
C ALA A 492 -1.03 -6.42 36.14
N LEU A 493 -1.42 -5.46 36.99
CA LEU A 493 -2.02 -4.22 36.50
C LEU A 493 -0.95 -3.46 35.71
N LEU A 494 -1.17 -3.30 34.42
CA LEU A 494 -0.33 -2.47 33.57
C LEU A 494 -0.75 -1.00 33.67
N ILE A 495 0.19 -0.15 34.05
CA ILE A 495 0.07 1.32 33.93
C ILE A 495 1.11 1.78 32.90
N THR A 496 0.66 2.34 31.79
CA THR A 496 1.53 2.70 30.64
C THR A 496 1.32 4.14 30.19
N ASP A 497 2.27 4.74 29.49
CA ASP A 497 2.04 6.03 28.84
C ASP A 497 0.97 5.92 27.74
N TYR A 498 0.11 6.94 27.63
CA TYR A 498 -0.96 6.99 26.65
C TYR A 498 -0.41 7.00 25.21
N LYS A 499 -1.09 6.28 24.32
CA LYS A 499 -0.83 6.19 22.88
C LYS A 499 -2.15 6.07 22.11
N ASP A 500 -2.17 6.54 20.86
CA ASP A 500 -3.41 6.69 20.09
C ASP A 500 -4.06 5.35 19.73
N ASN A 501 -3.26 4.34 19.37
CA ASN A 501 -3.74 2.99 19.06
C ASN A 501 -3.89 2.08 20.29
N LEU A 502 -3.67 2.56 21.52
CA LEU A 502 -3.75 1.71 22.71
C LEU A 502 -5.15 1.08 22.87
N ASN A 503 -6.22 1.82 22.53
CA ASN A 503 -7.60 1.31 22.56
C ASN A 503 -7.91 0.23 21.52
N GLN A 504 -7.04 0.01 20.53
CA GLN A 504 -7.14 -1.11 19.59
C GLN A 504 -6.58 -2.41 20.21
N LEU A 505 -5.67 -2.27 21.19
CA LEU A 505 -5.06 -3.39 21.89
C LEU A 505 -5.80 -3.71 23.19
N PHE A 506 -6.12 -2.69 23.99
CA PHE A 506 -6.75 -2.82 25.30
C PHE A 506 -7.72 -1.68 25.60
N ARG A 507 -8.82 -1.95 26.29
CA ARG A 507 -9.73 -0.92 26.80
C ARG A 507 -9.11 -0.16 27.97
N ILE A 508 -8.80 1.12 27.77
CA ILE A 508 -8.21 1.96 28.82
C ILE A 508 -9.21 2.18 29.96
N GLY A 509 -8.77 1.94 31.19
CA GLY A 509 -9.57 2.03 32.42
C GLY A 509 -10.27 0.72 32.82
N GLU A 510 -10.38 -0.24 31.91
CA GLU A 510 -11.02 -1.55 32.15
C GLU A 510 -10.01 -2.70 32.13
N GLU A 511 -9.06 -2.68 31.20
CA GLU A 511 -8.09 -3.76 30.97
C GLU A 511 -6.65 -3.31 31.25
N VAL A 512 -6.36 -2.03 31.03
CA VAL A 512 -5.07 -1.37 31.32
C VAL A 512 -5.32 0.07 31.77
N VAL A 513 -4.32 0.71 32.38
CA VAL A 513 -4.42 2.12 32.78
C VAL A 513 -3.37 2.94 32.01
N ALA A 514 -3.77 4.12 31.54
CA ALA A 514 -2.89 5.02 30.79
C ALA A 514 -2.60 6.31 31.58
N TYR A 515 -1.39 6.85 31.46
CA TYR A 515 -1.01 8.17 31.99
C TYR A 515 -0.46 9.08 30.88
N ARG A 516 -0.59 10.39 31.04
CA ARG A 516 -0.10 11.44 30.12
C ARG A 516 1.02 12.28 30.71
N SER A 517 1.22 12.22 32.02
CA SER A 517 2.30 12.92 32.73
C SER A 517 2.88 12.08 33.88
N ALA A 518 4.05 12.47 34.38
CA ALA A 518 4.65 11.79 35.54
C ALA A 518 3.80 12.00 36.80
N GLU A 519 3.23 13.19 36.98
CA GLU A 519 2.36 13.54 38.11
C GLU A 519 1.08 12.70 38.11
N GLU A 520 0.46 12.53 36.95
CA GLU A 520 -0.70 11.66 36.77
C GLU A 520 -0.35 10.19 37.06
N CYS A 521 0.80 9.71 36.55
CA CYS A 521 1.27 8.36 36.86
C CYS A 521 1.44 8.16 38.37
N VAL A 522 2.04 9.13 39.07
CA VAL A 522 2.20 9.08 40.53
C VAL A 522 0.84 9.03 41.24
N ALA A 523 -0.13 9.84 40.80
CA ALA A 523 -1.47 9.86 41.37
C ALA A 523 -2.21 8.53 41.16
N LEU A 524 -2.14 7.97 39.95
CA LEU A 524 -2.76 6.68 39.58
C LEU A 524 -2.16 5.53 40.39
N VAL A 525 -0.83 5.47 40.52
CA VAL A 525 -0.18 4.45 41.35
C VAL A 525 -0.61 4.56 42.81
N LYS A 526 -0.62 5.77 43.40
CA LYS A 526 -1.09 5.97 44.79
C LYS A 526 -2.56 5.55 44.96
N TYR A 527 -3.41 5.83 43.97
CA TYR A 527 -4.80 5.41 43.95
C TYR A 527 -4.94 3.88 43.96
N PHE A 528 -4.30 3.19 43.01
CA PHE A 528 -4.44 1.73 42.88
C PHE A 528 -3.74 0.94 44.00
N LEU A 529 -2.73 1.51 44.67
CA LEU A 529 -2.20 0.94 45.91
C LEU A 529 -3.18 1.04 47.08
N LYS A 530 -3.99 2.11 47.12
CA LYS A 530 -5.04 2.28 48.14
C LYS A 530 -6.25 1.39 47.85
N TYR A 531 -6.59 1.20 46.57
CA TYR A 531 -7.75 0.41 46.11
C TYR A 531 -7.28 -0.84 45.36
N ALA A 532 -6.55 -1.71 46.06
CA ALA A 532 -5.90 -2.88 45.46
C ALA A 532 -6.87 -3.89 44.82
N ASP A 533 -8.14 -3.95 45.25
CA ASP A 533 -9.12 -4.84 44.63
C ASP A 533 -9.59 -4.33 43.26
N GLU A 534 -9.70 -3.00 43.07
CA GLU A 534 -9.93 -2.41 41.74
C GLU A 534 -8.73 -2.69 40.82
N ALA A 535 -7.51 -2.56 41.34
CA ALA A 535 -6.29 -2.87 40.60
C ALA A 535 -6.27 -4.33 40.10
N LYS A 536 -6.68 -5.28 40.95
CA LYS A 536 -6.78 -6.70 40.57
C LYS A 536 -7.85 -6.94 39.51
N ALA A 537 -9.02 -6.32 39.63
CA ALA A 537 -10.10 -6.49 38.67
C ALA A 537 -9.68 -6.04 37.26
N ILE A 538 -9.01 -4.90 37.15
CA ILE A 538 -8.46 -4.41 35.86
C ILE A 538 -7.36 -5.35 35.35
N ALA A 539 -6.45 -5.79 36.22
CA ALA A 539 -5.39 -6.73 35.85
C ALA A 539 -5.93 -8.07 35.32
N GLU A 540 -6.99 -8.61 35.94
CA GLU A 540 -7.67 -9.84 35.52
C GLU A 540 -8.34 -9.66 34.15
N ALA A 541 -8.99 -8.52 33.91
CA ALA A 541 -9.57 -8.18 32.62
C ALA A 541 -8.49 -8.05 31.52
N GLY A 542 -7.40 -7.34 31.79
CA GLY A 542 -6.26 -7.23 30.88
C GLY A 542 -5.57 -8.57 30.58
N GLN A 543 -5.46 -9.44 31.58
CA GLN A 543 -4.96 -10.80 31.39
C GLN A 543 -5.87 -11.62 30.49
N LYS A 544 -7.19 -11.56 30.72
CA LYS A 544 -8.18 -12.24 29.89
C LYS A 544 -8.07 -11.79 28.44
N ARG A 545 -8.08 -10.47 28.19
CA ARG A 545 -7.90 -9.89 26.84
C ARG A 545 -6.63 -10.41 26.16
N THR A 546 -5.52 -10.46 26.90
CA THR A 546 -4.23 -10.93 26.37
C THR A 546 -4.26 -12.39 25.96
N LEU A 547 -4.83 -13.27 26.81
CA LEU A 547 -4.90 -14.70 26.56
C LEU A 547 -5.91 -15.06 25.46
N GLU A 548 -6.95 -14.26 25.29
CA GLU A 548 -7.96 -14.46 24.25
C GLU A 548 -7.49 -13.95 22.89
N GLU A 549 -6.80 -12.79 22.80
CA GLU A 549 -6.61 -12.09 21.51
C GLU A 549 -5.15 -11.73 21.16
N HIS A 550 -4.25 -11.71 22.14
CA HIS A 550 -2.86 -11.26 21.93
C HIS A 550 -1.86 -12.40 22.16
N THR A 551 -2.10 -13.56 21.55
CA THR A 551 -1.21 -14.73 21.63
C THR A 551 -0.37 -14.92 20.37
N TYR A 552 0.84 -15.46 20.54
CA TYR A 552 1.72 -15.76 19.40
C TYR A 552 1.08 -16.79 18.45
N ASP A 553 0.21 -17.67 18.92
CA ASP A 553 -0.52 -18.61 18.04
C ASP A 553 -1.40 -17.90 17.03
N LYS A 554 -2.12 -16.86 17.47
CA LYS A 554 -2.94 -16.03 16.57
C LYS A 554 -2.07 -15.24 15.61
N ARG A 555 -0.96 -14.66 16.08
CA ARG A 555 -0.04 -13.92 15.22
C ARG A 555 0.57 -14.82 14.15
N MET A 556 1.01 -16.03 14.53
CA MET A 556 1.66 -16.95 13.61
C MET A 556 0.68 -17.64 12.66
N ALA A 557 -0.60 -17.77 13.01
CA ALA A 557 -1.64 -18.14 12.06
C ALA A 557 -1.74 -17.11 10.91
N TYR A 558 -1.82 -15.83 11.27
CA TYR A 558 -1.83 -14.74 10.30
C TYR A 558 -0.53 -14.64 9.48
N THR A 559 0.64 -14.78 10.15
CA THR A 559 1.94 -14.83 9.46
C THR A 559 1.99 -15.98 8.46
N ALA A 560 1.57 -17.20 8.86
CA ALA A 560 1.56 -18.37 7.98
C ALA A 560 0.73 -18.10 6.72
N GLU A 561 -0.49 -17.57 6.87
CA GLU A 561 -1.35 -17.22 5.74
C GLU A 561 -0.68 -16.24 4.76
N ILE A 562 -0.01 -15.20 5.27
CA ILE A 562 0.75 -14.27 4.44
C ILE A 562 1.89 -15.00 3.73
N LEU A 563 2.71 -15.77 4.45
CA LEU A 563 3.85 -16.45 3.84
C LEU A 563 3.43 -17.46 2.77
N GLU A 564 2.38 -18.26 3.02
CA GLU A 564 1.85 -19.21 2.05
C GLU A 564 1.32 -18.50 0.80
N ARG A 565 0.63 -17.36 0.96
CA ARG A 565 0.20 -16.53 -0.17
C ARG A 565 1.37 -16.08 -1.02
N HIS A 566 2.45 -15.58 -0.40
CA HIS A 566 3.63 -15.11 -1.15
C HIS A 566 4.42 -16.25 -1.80
N LEU A 567 4.49 -17.44 -1.17
CA LEU A 567 5.08 -18.63 -1.78
C LEU A 567 4.26 -19.11 -2.99
N ARG A 568 2.92 -19.18 -2.86
CA ARG A 568 2.02 -19.53 -3.98
C ARG A 568 2.20 -18.54 -5.13
N TYR A 569 2.17 -17.26 -4.82
CA TYR A 569 2.36 -16.17 -5.77
C TYR A 569 3.68 -16.31 -6.58
N GLN A 570 4.80 -16.64 -5.92
CA GLN A 570 6.08 -16.84 -6.61
C GLN A 570 6.06 -18.07 -7.54
N ASN A 571 5.40 -19.16 -7.15
CA ASN A 571 5.23 -20.34 -8.02
C ASN A 571 4.50 -19.97 -9.30
N ILE A 572 3.37 -19.26 -9.17
CA ILE A 572 2.53 -18.88 -10.31
C ILE A 572 3.30 -17.98 -11.29
N ALA A 573 4.05 -17.01 -10.77
CA ALA A 573 4.88 -16.14 -11.61
C ALA A 573 5.92 -16.93 -12.42
N GLN A 574 6.50 -17.99 -11.84
CA GLN A 574 7.44 -18.87 -12.52
C GLN A 574 6.74 -19.80 -13.54
N GLU A 575 5.66 -20.47 -13.14
CA GLU A 575 4.90 -21.41 -13.98
C GLU A 575 4.35 -20.75 -15.25
N LEU A 576 3.85 -19.52 -15.11
CA LEU A 576 3.23 -18.78 -16.21
C LEU A 576 4.24 -18.26 -17.26
N GLN A 577 5.55 -18.53 -17.11
CA GLN A 577 6.64 -18.05 -17.99
C GLN A 577 6.39 -16.61 -18.41
N VAL A 578 6.18 -15.71 -17.44
CA VAL A 578 5.70 -14.35 -17.67
C VAL A 578 6.65 -13.60 -18.60
N ASP A 579 6.41 -13.70 -19.91
CA ASP A 579 7.26 -13.07 -20.92
C ASP A 579 7.04 -11.56 -20.83
N HIS A 580 8.13 -10.84 -20.60
CA HIS A 580 8.12 -9.39 -20.45
C HIS A 580 8.01 -8.66 -21.79
N THR A 581 8.00 -9.37 -22.93
CA THR A 581 8.23 -8.74 -24.24
C THR A 581 7.04 -8.68 -25.19
N ASP A 582 5.94 -9.42 -24.99
CA ASP A 582 4.84 -9.42 -25.98
C ASP A 582 3.40 -9.53 -25.42
N THR A 583 3.07 -8.81 -24.33
CA THR A 583 1.65 -8.69 -23.90
C THR A 583 0.81 -7.83 -24.83
N GLU A 584 1.44 -7.02 -25.69
CA GLU A 584 0.73 -6.15 -26.64
C GLU A 584 0.01 -6.96 -27.74
N SER A 585 0.55 -8.13 -28.13
CA SER A 585 -0.08 -9.03 -29.11
C SER A 585 -1.42 -9.63 -28.65
N LEU A 586 -1.72 -9.60 -27.34
CA LEU A 586 -2.98 -10.10 -26.78
C LEU A 586 -4.15 -9.11 -26.93
N PHE A 587 -3.86 -7.90 -27.39
CA PHE A 587 -4.83 -6.82 -27.57
C PHE A 587 -4.87 -6.35 -29.03
N SER A 588 -6.06 -5.97 -29.51
CA SER A 588 -6.19 -5.35 -30.84
C SER A 588 -7.01 -4.07 -30.80
N ASN A 589 -6.93 -3.29 -31.88
CA ASN A 589 -7.70 -2.05 -32.00
C ASN A 589 -9.19 -2.33 -32.21
N TYR A 590 -10.04 -1.50 -31.61
CA TYR A 590 -11.49 -1.58 -31.73
C TYR A 590 -12.00 -1.45 -33.17
N GLN A 591 -12.99 -2.28 -33.51
CA GLN A 591 -13.77 -2.23 -34.74
C GLN A 591 -15.26 -2.07 -34.43
N PRO A 592 -16.07 -1.39 -35.25
CA PRO A 592 -17.51 -1.28 -35.01
C PRO A 592 -18.22 -2.64 -34.97
N ALA A 593 -19.19 -2.79 -34.07
CA ALA A 593 -20.01 -3.99 -33.89
C ALA A 593 -21.50 -3.64 -33.67
N SER A 594 -22.34 -4.66 -33.51
CA SER A 594 -23.75 -4.54 -33.21
C SER A 594 -24.14 -5.17 -31.87
N CYS A 595 -25.33 -4.86 -31.37
CA CYS A 595 -25.91 -5.51 -30.18
C CYS A 595 -26.12 -7.03 -30.38
N GLU A 596 -26.39 -7.47 -31.61
CA GLU A 596 -26.49 -8.90 -31.96
C GLU A 596 -25.13 -9.61 -31.83
N ASP A 597 -24.04 -8.95 -32.27
CA ASP A 597 -22.68 -9.47 -32.09
C ASP A 597 -22.33 -9.62 -30.60
N MET A 598 -22.74 -8.66 -29.76
CA MET A 598 -22.54 -8.74 -28.31
C MET A 598 -23.26 -9.94 -27.70
N THR A 599 -24.49 -10.21 -28.11
CA THR A 599 -25.26 -11.36 -27.60
C THR A 599 -24.50 -12.66 -27.87
N LEU A 600 -24.05 -12.86 -29.11
CA LEU A 600 -23.27 -14.03 -29.51
C LEU A 600 -21.92 -14.14 -28.77
N ALA A 601 -21.21 -13.02 -28.58
CA ALA A 601 -19.91 -13.02 -27.89
C ALA A 601 -20.04 -13.29 -26.39
N SER A 602 -21.09 -12.77 -25.74
CA SER A 602 -21.34 -12.92 -24.30
C SER A 602 -21.64 -14.36 -23.88
N GLU A 603 -22.02 -15.24 -24.82
CA GLU A 603 -22.30 -16.65 -24.57
C GLU A 603 -21.05 -17.56 -24.60
N SER A 604 -19.92 -17.11 -25.17
CA SER A 604 -18.77 -17.98 -25.41
C SER A 604 -17.38 -17.39 -25.16
N ALA A 605 -17.21 -16.07 -25.09
CA ALA A 605 -15.88 -15.46 -25.05
C ALA A 605 -15.11 -15.75 -23.75
N TRP A 606 -15.74 -15.61 -22.57
CA TRP A 606 -15.05 -15.86 -21.28
C TRP A 606 -15.05 -17.33 -20.85
N THR A 607 -15.60 -18.23 -21.66
CA THR A 607 -15.53 -19.68 -21.46
C THR A 607 -14.42 -20.34 -22.28
N ASP A 608 -13.58 -19.56 -22.97
CA ASP A 608 -12.39 -20.09 -23.67
C ASP A 608 -11.39 -20.70 -22.66
N GLU A 609 -10.84 -21.87 -22.98
CA GLU A 609 -9.95 -22.61 -22.08
C GLU A 609 -8.59 -21.91 -21.86
N ASN A 610 -8.13 -21.06 -22.79
CA ASN A 610 -6.84 -20.40 -22.70
C ASN A 610 -6.92 -19.03 -21.99
N LEU A 611 -8.11 -18.43 -21.92
CA LEU A 611 -8.31 -17.09 -21.36
C LEU A 611 -7.87 -16.94 -19.90
N PRO A 612 -8.16 -17.88 -18.96
CA PRO A 612 -7.75 -17.74 -17.57
C PRO A 612 -6.24 -17.52 -17.40
N VAL A 613 -5.43 -18.24 -18.17
CA VAL A 613 -3.96 -18.18 -18.10
C VAL A 613 -3.47 -16.81 -18.59
N HIS A 614 -3.96 -16.35 -19.74
CA HIS A 614 -3.59 -15.03 -20.28
C HIS A 614 -4.05 -13.87 -19.38
N GLN A 615 -5.27 -13.95 -18.84
CA GLN A 615 -5.78 -12.96 -17.89
C GLN A 615 -4.90 -12.92 -16.63
N ARG A 616 -4.54 -14.09 -16.09
CA ARG A 616 -3.71 -14.17 -14.88
C ARG A 616 -2.30 -13.66 -15.14
N GLN A 617 -1.68 -13.95 -16.28
CA GLN A 617 -0.34 -13.46 -16.64
C GLN A 617 -0.23 -11.92 -16.58
N ILE A 618 -1.27 -11.21 -17.05
CA ILE A 618 -1.28 -9.74 -17.03
C ILE A 618 -1.43 -9.23 -15.60
N VAL A 619 -2.42 -9.74 -14.86
CA VAL A 619 -2.71 -9.28 -13.50
C VAL A 619 -1.60 -9.65 -12.52
N GLN A 620 -0.89 -10.75 -12.75
CA GLN A 620 0.25 -11.18 -11.95
C GLN A 620 1.35 -10.10 -11.93
N LYS A 621 1.65 -9.46 -13.07
CA LYS A 621 2.60 -8.33 -13.17
C LYS A 621 2.13 -7.09 -12.39
N GLU A 622 0.83 -6.89 -12.28
CA GLU A 622 0.23 -5.77 -11.56
C GLU A 622 0.26 -6.00 -10.05
N LEU A 623 -0.03 -7.22 -9.61
CA LEU A 623 0.10 -7.62 -8.20
C LEU A 623 1.55 -7.49 -7.72
N GLU A 624 2.54 -7.88 -8.55
CA GLU A 624 3.97 -7.67 -8.29
C GLU A 624 4.32 -6.23 -7.95
N LYS A 625 3.87 -5.31 -8.79
CA LYS A 625 4.11 -3.89 -8.59
C LYS A 625 3.40 -3.37 -7.34
N THR A 626 2.20 -3.89 -7.05
CA THR A 626 1.38 -3.50 -5.88
C THR A 626 2.04 -3.89 -4.57
N TYR A 627 2.56 -5.12 -4.47
CA TYR A 627 3.33 -5.55 -3.29
C TYR A 627 4.60 -4.72 -3.11
N ALA A 628 5.28 -4.38 -4.22
CA ALA A 628 6.39 -3.46 -4.25
C ALA A 628 6.00 -1.98 -4.02
N GLY A 629 4.79 -1.69 -3.53
CA GLY A 629 4.35 -0.35 -3.13
C GLY A 629 3.97 0.59 -4.29
N HIS A 630 3.92 0.11 -5.53
CA HIS A 630 3.46 0.90 -6.67
C HIS A 630 1.94 0.97 -6.70
N GLN A 631 1.40 2.14 -7.03
CA GLN A 631 -0.02 2.30 -7.29
C GLN A 631 -0.31 1.85 -8.72
N ILE A 632 -1.08 0.77 -8.86
CA ILE A 632 -1.60 0.33 -10.15
C ILE A 632 -2.96 0.97 -10.38
N PRO A 633 -3.16 1.75 -11.47
CA PRO A 633 -4.41 2.47 -11.71
C PRO A 633 -5.67 1.60 -11.58
N ILE A 634 -5.63 0.37 -12.10
CA ILE A 634 -6.78 -0.54 -12.10
C ILE A 634 -7.18 -1.06 -10.71
N PHE A 635 -6.24 -1.15 -9.77
CA PHE A 635 -6.51 -1.50 -8.38
C PHE A 635 -6.81 -0.25 -7.55
N HIS A 636 -6.08 0.83 -7.83
CA HIS A 636 -6.20 2.10 -7.15
C HIS A 636 -7.60 2.70 -7.27
N SER A 637 -8.26 2.53 -8.41
CA SER A 637 -9.64 2.98 -8.58
C SER A 637 -10.61 2.28 -7.60
N LEU A 638 -10.52 0.96 -7.47
CA LEU A 638 -11.35 0.21 -6.52
C LEU A 638 -10.97 0.53 -5.07
N THR A 639 -9.68 0.60 -4.75
CA THR A 639 -9.23 0.84 -3.37
C THR A 639 -9.60 2.25 -2.92
N ASN A 640 -9.53 3.25 -3.80
CA ASN A 640 -10.06 4.59 -3.54
C ASN A 640 -11.58 4.56 -3.30
N ALA A 641 -12.34 3.85 -4.14
CA ALA A 641 -13.78 3.72 -3.94
C ALA A 641 -14.12 3.08 -2.59
N LEU A 642 -13.38 2.03 -2.20
CA LEU A 642 -13.52 1.36 -0.90
C LEU A 642 -13.15 2.30 0.26
N HIS A 643 -12.08 3.09 0.17
CA HIS A 643 -11.71 4.07 1.20
C HIS A 643 -12.81 5.11 1.51
N HIS A 644 -13.72 5.37 0.56
CA HIS A 644 -14.83 6.30 0.77
C HIS A 644 -15.99 5.71 1.58
N ILE A 645 -16.11 4.38 1.66
CA ILE A 645 -17.30 3.72 2.20
C ILE A 645 -17.01 2.64 3.24
N VAL A 646 -15.83 2.02 3.23
CA VAL A 646 -15.47 0.92 4.11
C VAL A 646 -15.38 1.40 5.56
N HIS A 647 -15.97 0.60 6.43
CA HIS A 647 -15.94 0.72 7.88
C HIS A 647 -15.97 -0.71 8.47
N ASP A 648 -15.67 -0.88 9.77
CA ASP A 648 -15.51 -2.20 10.41
C ASP A 648 -16.51 -3.28 9.93
N SER A 649 -15.98 -4.37 9.39
CA SER A 649 -16.68 -5.62 9.01
C SER A 649 -17.78 -5.47 7.94
N MET A 650 -17.37 -5.13 6.71
CA MET A 650 -18.25 -5.16 5.53
C MET A 650 -18.21 -6.50 4.79
N SER A 651 -19.19 -6.75 3.92
CA SER A 651 -19.18 -7.88 2.97
C SER A 651 -19.31 -7.39 1.53
N ILE A 652 -18.49 -7.93 0.64
CA ILE A 652 -18.50 -7.60 -0.79
C ILE A 652 -18.80 -8.85 -1.63
N LEU A 653 -19.69 -8.68 -2.61
CA LEU A 653 -19.89 -9.64 -3.69
C LEU A 653 -19.28 -9.08 -4.98
N ASP A 654 -18.19 -9.68 -5.43
CA ASP A 654 -17.52 -9.36 -6.70
C ASP A 654 -18.11 -10.21 -7.83
N ILE A 655 -18.88 -9.56 -8.71
CA ILE A 655 -19.61 -10.18 -9.82
C ILE A 655 -18.74 -10.10 -11.07
N GLY A 656 -18.35 -11.25 -11.61
CA GLY A 656 -17.30 -11.41 -12.62
C GLY A 656 -15.91 -11.32 -11.99
N CYS A 657 -15.67 -12.12 -10.95
CA CYS A 657 -14.42 -12.06 -10.16
C CYS A 657 -13.17 -12.53 -10.93
N ALA A 658 -13.33 -13.11 -12.12
CA ALA A 658 -12.24 -13.69 -12.92
C ALA A 658 -11.37 -14.63 -12.08
N SER A 659 -10.04 -14.50 -12.14
CA SER A 659 -9.11 -15.30 -11.33
C SER A 659 -9.12 -14.99 -9.83
N GLY A 660 -10.03 -14.12 -9.35
CA GLY A 660 -10.21 -13.79 -7.93
C GLY A 660 -9.22 -12.76 -7.38
N TYR A 661 -8.44 -12.09 -8.24
CA TYR A 661 -7.33 -11.22 -7.82
C TYR A 661 -7.72 -10.05 -6.93
N TYR A 662 -8.97 -9.56 -6.97
CA TYR A 662 -9.40 -8.50 -6.04
C TYR A 662 -9.48 -8.98 -4.59
N ASN A 663 -9.69 -10.27 -4.33
CA ASN A 663 -9.56 -10.83 -2.98
C ASN A 663 -8.17 -10.53 -2.40
N GLU A 664 -7.12 -10.73 -3.21
CA GLU A 664 -5.74 -10.52 -2.80
C GLU A 664 -5.41 -9.04 -2.56
N VAL A 665 -5.89 -8.16 -3.45
CA VAL A 665 -5.71 -6.71 -3.33
C VAL A 665 -6.44 -6.17 -2.08
N ILE A 666 -7.68 -6.61 -1.86
CA ILE A 666 -8.49 -6.18 -0.72
C ILE A 666 -7.88 -6.69 0.58
N ASP A 667 -7.48 -7.97 0.66
CA ASP A 667 -6.86 -8.52 1.87
C ASP A 667 -5.50 -7.85 2.19
N TYR A 668 -4.73 -7.42 1.18
CA TYR A 668 -3.46 -6.72 1.40
C TYR A 668 -3.62 -5.28 1.91
N LEU A 669 -4.66 -4.58 1.43
CA LEU A 669 -4.85 -3.14 1.68
C LEU A 669 -5.88 -2.83 2.77
N PHE A 670 -6.85 -3.71 2.98
CA PHE A 670 -7.92 -3.63 3.98
C PHE A 670 -7.99 -4.92 4.84
N PRO A 671 -6.87 -5.33 5.46
CA PRO A 671 -6.80 -6.60 6.19
C PRO A 671 -7.85 -6.64 7.31
N ASP A 672 -8.60 -7.75 7.39
CA ASP A 672 -9.66 -8.01 8.37
C ASP A 672 -10.87 -7.04 8.33
N GLU A 673 -10.98 -6.16 7.34
CA GLU A 673 -12.09 -5.19 7.23
C GLU A 673 -13.26 -5.67 6.34
N ILE A 674 -13.00 -6.55 5.36
CA ILE A 674 -13.97 -6.94 4.32
C ILE A 674 -14.04 -8.47 4.14
N ASP A 675 -15.23 -9.06 4.29
CA ASP A 675 -15.55 -10.45 3.90
C ASP A 675 -15.84 -10.50 2.39
N TYR A 676 -14.93 -11.13 1.63
CA TYR A 676 -15.00 -11.20 0.17
C TYR A 676 -15.67 -12.48 -0.32
N THR A 677 -16.58 -12.33 -1.30
CA THR A 677 -17.13 -13.44 -2.09
C THR A 677 -17.06 -13.08 -3.57
N GLY A 678 -16.52 -13.97 -4.40
CA GLY A 678 -16.49 -13.82 -5.85
C GLY A 678 -17.48 -14.74 -6.55
N ILE A 679 -18.12 -14.26 -7.62
CA ILE A 679 -18.83 -15.11 -8.57
C ILE A 679 -18.39 -14.84 -9.99
N ASP A 680 -18.33 -15.88 -10.81
CA ASP A 680 -18.08 -15.77 -12.24
C ASP A 680 -18.85 -16.89 -12.98
N TYR A 681 -19.30 -16.63 -14.21
CA TYR A 681 -20.03 -17.64 -14.99
C TYR A 681 -19.06 -18.65 -15.63
N SER A 682 -17.78 -18.30 -15.73
CA SER A 682 -16.72 -19.16 -16.26
C SER A 682 -16.23 -20.14 -15.19
N GLU A 683 -16.53 -21.43 -15.38
CA GLU A 683 -16.10 -22.49 -14.47
C GLU A 683 -14.57 -22.57 -14.34
N SER A 684 -13.83 -22.30 -15.43
CA SER A 684 -12.36 -22.34 -15.43
C SER A 684 -11.74 -21.21 -14.61
N LEU A 685 -12.31 -19.99 -14.66
CA LEU A 685 -11.88 -18.85 -13.83
C LEU A 685 -12.19 -19.09 -12.35
N VAL A 686 -13.39 -19.56 -12.02
CA VAL A 686 -13.76 -19.90 -10.63
C VAL A 686 -12.88 -21.00 -10.06
N LYS A 687 -12.56 -22.02 -10.86
CA LYS A 687 -11.64 -23.08 -10.45
C LYS A 687 -10.25 -22.50 -10.13
N MET A 688 -9.70 -21.68 -11.02
CA MET A 688 -8.42 -21.00 -10.78
C MET A 688 -8.47 -20.15 -9.51
N ALA A 689 -9.53 -19.35 -9.30
CA ALA A 689 -9.67 -18.52 -8.10
C ALA A 689 -9.66 -19.34 -6.80
N LYS A 690 -10.33 -20.51 -6.78
CA LYS A 690 -10.32 -21.44 -5.63
C LYS A 690 -8.95 -22.05 -5.38
N ASP A 691 -8.25 -22.42 -6.45
CA ASP A 691 -6.90 -23.01 -6.36
C ASP A 691 -5.91 -21.97 -5.80
N LEU A 692 -6.06 -20.70 -6.19
CA LEU A 692 -5.23 -19.57 -5.75
C LEU A 692 -5.53 -19.12 -4.31
N TYR A 693 -6.82 -19.08 -3.96
CA TYR A 693 -7.33 -18.48 -2.72
C TYR A 693 -8.29 -19.44 -1.99
N PRO A 694 -7.76 -20.56 -1.43
CA PRO A 694 -8.59 -21.64 -0.88
C PRO A 694 -9.42 -21.24 0.34
N ASN A 695 -9.06 -20.16 1.04
CA ASN A 695 -9.77 -19.65 2.21
C ASN A 695 -10.89 -18.65 1.85
N ALA A 696 -10.92 -18.15 0.61
CA ALA A 696 -11.94 -17.20 0.14
C ALA A 696 -13.09 -17.92 -0.59
N LYS A 697 -14.25 -17.27 -0.65
CA LYS A 697 -15.48 -17.86 -1.19
C LYS A 697 -15.60 -17.54 -2.68
N PHE A 698 -15.66 -18.56 -3.52
CA PHE A 698 -15.92 -18.42 -4.96
C PHE A 698 -17.00 -19.38 -5.44
N GLU A 699 -17.93 -18.90 -6.25
CA GLU A 699 -19.03 -19.69 -6.79
C GLU A 699 -19.23 -19.45 -8.29
N ILE A 700 -19.78 -20.47 -8.98
CA ILE A 700 -20.16 -20.33 -10.39
C ILE A 700 -21.54 -19.67 -10.42
N GLY A 701 -21.67 -18.54 -11.11
CA GLY A 701 -22.92 -17.78 -11.16
C GLY A 701 -22.93 -16.71 -12.25
N ASP A 702 -24.10 -16.50 -12.85
CA ASP A 702 -24.31 -15.45 -13.85
C ASP A 702 -24.82 -14.17 -13.19
N GLY A 703 -24.24 -13.02 -13.56
CA GLY A 703 -24.64 -11.72 -13.05
C GLY A 703 -26.08 -11.31 -13.40
N VAL A 704 -26.74 -11.95 -14.37
CA VAL A 704 -28.18 -11.75 -14.63
C VAL A 704 -29.11 -12.63 -13.77
N ASN A 705 -28.54 -13.57 -13.01
CA ASN A 705 -29.27 -14.46 -12.11
C ASN A 705 -28.39 -14.87 -10.90
N ILE A 706 -28.23 -13.94 -9.96
CA ILE A 706 -27.29 -14.08 -8.85
C ILE A 706 -27.93 -14.98 -7.76
N PRO A 707 -27.27 -16.09 -7.33
CA PRO A 707 -27.87 -17.09 -6.45
C PRO A 707 -27.93 -16.70 -4.96
N TYR A 708 -27.93 -15.40 -4.66
CA TYR A 708 -27.98 -14.88 -3.29
C TYR A 708 -29.28 -14.16 -2.99
N ALA A 709 -29.67 -14.12 -1.72
CA ALA A 709 -30.87 -13.43 -1.27
C ALA A 709 -30.76 -11.91 -1.41
N ASP A 710 -31.91 -11.23 -1.40
CA ASP A 710 -31.97 -9.77 -1.45
C ASP A 710 -31.17 -9.16 -0.28
N GLN A 711 -30.38 -8.13 -0.57
CA GLN A 711 -29.60 -7.36 0.41
C GLN A 711 -28.66 -8.23 1.27
N SER A 712 -28.15 -9.34 0.73
CA SER A 712 -27.27 -10.26 1.45
C SER A 712 -25.84 -9.76 1.60
N TYR A 713 -25.40 -8.82 0.76
CA TYR A 713 -24.04 -8.26 0.78
C TYR A 713 -24.06 -6.77 1.05
N THR A 714 -23.10 -6.24 1.80
CA THR A 714 -23.03 -4.78 2.06
C THR A 714 -22.76 -4.01 0.77
N ILE A 715 -21.85 -4.54 -0.05
CA ILE A 715 -21.42 -3.99 -1.32
C ILE A 715 -21.62 -5.06 -2.42
N SER A 716 -22.23 -4.68 -3.54
CA SER A 716 -22.13 -5.44 -4.80
C SER A 716 -21.16 -4.71 -5.72
N LEU A 717 -20.14 -5.42 -6.20
CA LEU A 717 -19.09 -4.92 -7.08
C LEU A 717 -19.24 -5.58 -8.45
N SER A 718 -19.09 -4.79 -9.50
CA SER A 718 -18.89 -5.29 -10.86
C SER A 718 -17.77 -4.47 -11.51
N SER A 719 -16.67 -5.14 -11.90
CA SER A 719 -15.44 -4.49 -12.34
C SER A 719 -15.09 -4.88 -13.77
N ALA A 720 -15.23 -3.97 -14.73
CA ALA A 720 -15.03 -4.23 -16.16
C ALA A 720 -15.88 -5.39 -16.72
N VAL A 721 -17.07 -5.63 -16.16
CA VAL A 721 -17.96 -6.73 -16.59
C VAL A 721 -19.11 -6.23 -17.46
N LEU A 722 -19.72 -5.09 -17.11
CA LEU A 722 -20.91 -4.58 -17.81
C LEU A 722 -20.68 -4.43 -19.32
N LEU A 723 -19.46 -4.06 -19.72
CA LEU A 723 -19.07 -3.94 -21.12
C LEU A 723 -19.17 -5.26 -21.90
N HIS A 724 -19.25 -6.42 -21.25
CA HIS A 724 -19.42 -7.72 -21.89
C HIS A 724 -20.83 -8.32 -21.76
N VAL A 725 -21.77 -7.62 -21.11
CA VAL A 725 -23.10 -8.15 -20.78
C VAL A 725 -24.15 -7.67 -21.79
N HIS A 726 -24.81 -8.61 -22.48
CA HIS A 726 -25.87 -8.26 -23.44
C HIS A 726 -27.16 -7.75 -22.77
N ASN A 727 -27.51 -8.27 -21.58
CA ASN A 727 -28.69 -7.84 -20.82
C ASN A 727 -28.31 -7.02 -19.57
N VAL A 728 -27.74 -5.83 -19.82
CA VAL A 728 -27.26 -4.93 -18.76
C VAL A 728 -28.36 -4.54 -17.75
N SER A 729 -29.62 -4.46 -18.20
CA SER A 729 -30.75 -4.15 -17.32
C SER A 729 -31.00 -5.24 -16.28
N ALA A 730 -30.96 -6.52 -16.68
CA ALA A 730 -31.12 -7.63 -15.74
C ALA A 730 -29.92 -7.72 -14.79
N HIS A 731 -28.70 -7.50 -15.29
CA HIS A 731 -27.49 -7.51 -14.47
C HIS A 731 -27.52 -6.42 -13.40
N ILE A 732 -27.81 -5.17 -13.77
CA ILE A 732 -27.94 -4.05 -12.81
C ILE A 732 -29.07 -4.29 -11.81
N ALA A 733 -30.19 -4.88 -12.25
CA ALA A 733 -31.29 -5.23 -11.34
C ALA A 733 -30.83 -6.22 -10.26
N GLU A 734 -30.10 -7.27 -10.64
CA GLU A 734 -29.55 -8.25 -9.70
C GLU A 734 -28.49 -7.66 -8.77
N MET A 735 -27.56 -6.85 -9.30
CA MET A 735 -26.58 -6.09 -8.49
C MET A 735 -27.27 -5.26 -7.41
N CYS A 736 -28.28 -4.48 -7.82
CA CYS A 736 -29.08 -3.66 -6.91
C CYS A 736 -29.89 -4.51 -5.94
N ARG A 737 -30.33 -5.71 -6.33
CA ARG A 737 -31.12 -6.61 -5.46
C ARG A 737 -30.26 -7.15 -4.32
N VAL A 738 -29.06 -7.64 -4.61
CA VAL A 738 -28.17 -8.27 -3.61
C VAL A 738 -27.41 -7.27 -2.74
N ALA A 739 -27.17 -6.05 -3.22
CA ALA A 739 -26.52 -4.98 -2.46
C ALA A 739 -27.41 -4.45 -1.33
N LYS A 740 -26.94 -4.41 -0.09
CA LYS A 740 -27.66 -3.83 1.04
C LYS A 740 -27.52 -2.32 1.04
N ASN A 741 -26.30 -1.82 0.86
CA ASN A 741 -25.97 -0.41 1.00
C ASN A 741 -25.44 0.19 -0.30
N PHE A 742 -24.42 -0.44 -0.88
CA PHE A 742 -23.67 0.15 -1.98
C PHE A 742 -23.57 -0.77 -3.19
N VAL A 743 -23.59 -0.15 -4.38
CA VAL A 743 -23.14 -0.77 -5.62
C VAL A 743 -21.92 -0.03 -6.12
N ILE A 744 -20.86 -0.76 -6.46
CA ILE A 744 -19.67 -0.21 -7.12
C ILE A 744 -19.64 -0.75 -8.55
N LEU A 745 -19.67 0.17 -9.51
CA LEU A 745 -19.29 -0.13 -10.90
C LEU A 745 -17.86 0.34 -11.09
N ASN A 746 -16.92 -0.58 -11.16
CA ASN A 746 -15.50 -0.26 -11.26
C ASN A 746 -15.00 -0.43 -12.71
N ARG A 747 -14.14 0.48 -13.19
CA ARG A 747 -13.54 0.43 -14.55
C ARG A 747 -14.57 0.22 -15.66
N THR A 748 -15.59 1.07 -15.70
CA THR A 748 -16.65 0.99 -16.71
C THR A 748 -16.38 1.99 -17.84
N ASP A 749 -16.26 1.50 -19.05
CA ASP A 749 -16.13 2.33 -20.25
C ASP A 749 -17.50 2.91 -20.64
N ILE A 750 -17.55 4.24 -20.77
CA ILE A 750 -18.76 4.99 -21.07
C ILE A 750 -18.52 6.03 -22.16
N VAL A 751 -19.64 6.47 -22.75
CA VAL A 751 -19.72 7.62 -23.66
C VAL A 751 -20.72 8.62 -23.07
N ARG A 752 -20.51 9.93 -23.25
CA ARG A 752 -21.38 10.97 -22.69
C ARG A 752 -22.25 11.64 -23.75
N LYS A 753 -21.73 11.80 -24.97
CA LYS A 753 -22.40 12.53 -26.07
C LYS A 753 -23.08 11.60 -27.07
N ARG A 754 -22.57 10.38 -27.24
CA ARG A 754 -23.09 9.39 -28.17
C ARG A 754 -24.07 8.44 -27.50
N GLU A 755 -24.87 7.78 -28.32
CA GLU A 755 -25.59 6.57 -27.90
C GLU A 755 -24.59 5.45 -27.59
N THR A 756 -25.03 4.43 -26.85
CA THR A 756 -24.23 3.23 -26.53
C THR A 756 -23.55 2.67 -27.79
N GLN A 757 -22.23 2.49 -27.73
CA GLN A 757 -21.44 1.96 -28.83
C GLN A 757 -21.10 0.49 -28.57
N TYR A 758 -21.12 -0.33 -29.62
CA TYR A 758 -20.68 -1.72 -29.57
C TYR A 758 -19.43 -1.88 -30.42
N LEU A 759 -18.38 -2.48 -29.84
CA LEU A 759 -17.06 -2.56 -30.46
C LEU A 759 -16.52 -4.00 -30.38
N LYS A 760 -16.03 -4.51 -31.50
CA LYS A 760 -15.26 -5.76 -31.58
C LYS A 760 -13.80 -5.48 -31.26
N THR A 761 -13.21 -6.35 -30.47
CA THR A 761 -11.79 -6.31 -30.13
C THR A 761 -11.25 -7.73 -29.94
N VAL A 762 -9.95 -7.84 -29.72
CA VAL A 762 -9.30 -9.05 -29.23
C VAL A 762 -8.72 -8.66 -27.89
N ASN A 763 -9.11 -9.35 -26.82
CA ASN A 763 -8.55 -9.19 -25.48
C ASN A 763 -8.16 -10.58 -24.98
N TYR A 764 -7.01 -10.68 -24.32
CA TYR A 764 -6.49 -11.96 -23.82
C TYR A 764 -6.34 -13.03 -24.93
N GLY A 765 -6.15 -12.60 -26.18
CA GLY A 765 -6.09 -13.49 -27.35
C GLY A 765 -7.44 -14.03 -27.84
N VAL A 766 -8.57 -13.58 -27.27
CA VAL A 766 -9.93 -14.02 -27.62
C VAL A 766 -10.70 -12.86 -28.26
N ASN A 767 -11.47 -13.15 -29.31
CA ASN A 767 -12.37 -12.15 -29.92
C ASN A 767 -13.51 -11.81 -28.95
N MET A 768 -13.65 -10.54 -28.62
CA MET A 768 -14.66 -10.02 -27.71
C MET A 768 -15.49 -8.91 -28.36
N VAL A 769 -16.66 -8.67 -27.78
CA VAL A 769 -17.46 -7.48 -28.05
C VAL A 769 -17.64 -6.72 -26.75
N GLU A 770 -17.41 -5.43 -26.80
CA GLU A 770 -17.55 -4.51 -25.68
C GLU A 770 -18.63 -3.48 -25.97
N ALA A 771 -19.43 -3.15 -24.96
CA ALA A 771 -20.35 -2.01 -24.99
C ALA A 771 -19.78 -0.86 -24.18
N TRP A 772 -19.67 0.29 -24.83
CA TRP A 772 -19.41 1.56 -24.16
C TRP A 772 -20.75 2.26 -24.01
N TYR A 773 -21.34 2.12 -22.82
CA TYR A 773 -22.69 2.59 -22.55
C TYR A 773 -22.76 4.11 -22.44
N ASN A 774 -23.89 4.67 -22.85
CA ASN A 774 -24.18 6.06 -22.51
C ASN A 774 -24.29 6.21 -20.97
N GLU A 775 -23.61 7.21 -20.39
CA GLU A 775 -23.54 7.40 -18.93
C GLU A 775 -24.91 7.68 -18.31
N GLU A 776 -25.74 8.55 -18.92
CA GLU A 776 -27.07 8.86 -18.41
C GLU A 776 -27.94 7.60 -18.36
N TYR A 777 -27.87 6.76 -19.40
CA TYR A 777 -28.60 5.50 -19.44
C TYR A 777 -28.24 4.58 -18.27
N LEU A 778 -26.95 4.43 -17.93
CA LEU A 778 -26.54 3.63 -16.77
C LEU A 778 -27.03 4.25 -15.46
N ILE A 779 -26.85 5.57 -15.27
CA ILE A 779 -27.26 6.27 -14.05
C ILE A 779 -28.76 6.16 -13.83
N ASP A 780 -29.56 6.38 -14.87
CA ASP A 780 -31.03 6.27 -14.81
C ASP A 780 -31.47 4.84 -14.46
N LEU A 781 -30.75 3.84 -14.96
CA LEU A 781 -31.04 2.45 -14.66
C LEU A 781 -30.78 2.12 -13.17
N PHE A 782 -29.70 2.61 -12.56
CA PHE A 782 -29.49 2.49 -11.11
C PHE A 782 -30.53 3.27 -10.30
N LEU A 783 -30.84 4.49 -10.71
CA LEU A 783 -31.86 5.32 -10.05
C LEU A 783 -33.23 4.62 -10.06
N SER A 784 -33.61 3.99 -11.18
CA SER A 784 -34.86 3.23 -11.29
C SER A 784 -34.92 2.01 -10.36
N HIS A 785 -33.77 1.48 -9.93
CA HIS A 785 -33.65 0.38 -8.97
C HIS A 785 -33.38 0.88 -7.53
N GLY A 786 -33.54 2.19 -7.28
CA GLY A 786 -33.45 2.77 -5.96
C GLY A 786 -32.03 3.06 -5.48
N PHE A 787 -31.07 3.18 -6.40
CA PHE A 787 -29.67 3.48 -6.09
C PHE A 787 -29.27 4.81 -6.73
N LYS A 788 -28.87 5.78 -5.91
CA LYS A 788 -28.39 7.08 -6.39
C LYS A 788 -26.87 7.08 -6.48
N ARG A 789 -26.31 7.70 -7.52
CA ARG A 789 -24.86 7.93 -7.62
C ARG A 789 -24.43 8.90 -6.52
N VAL A 790 -23.47 8.50 -5.69
CA VAL A 790 -22.91 9.33 -4.60
C VAL A 790 -21.47 9.76 -4.86
N TYR A 791 -20.75 9.03 -5.72
CA TYR A 791 -19.38 9.35 -6.07
C TYR A 791 -19.03 8.83 -7.47
N THR A 792 -18.11 9.52 -8.15
CA THR A 792 -17.52 9.12 -9.42
C THR A 792 -16.02 9.35 -9.37
N ILE A 793 -15.26 8.38 -9.86
CA ILE A 793 -13.81 8.45 -10.05
C ILE A 793 -13.56 8.26 -11.55
N GLU A 794 -13.05 9.28 -12.23
CA GLU A 794 -12.62 9.16 -13.63
C GLU A 794 -11.19 8.59 -13.66
N ILE A 795 -11.00 7.45 -14.33
CA ILE A 795 -9.72 6.73 -14.40
C ILE A 795 -8.92 7.20 -15.62
N ASP A 796 -9.60 7.27 -16.77
CA ASP A 796 -9.05 7.73 -18.03
C ASP A 796 -10.15 8.43 -18.82
N SER A 797 -9.77 9.43 -19.63
CA SER A 797 -10.71 10.17 -20.44
C SER A 797 -10.09 10.68 -21.73
N ASN A 798 -10.85 10.52 -22.81
CA ASN A 798 -10.58 11.11 -24.10
C ASN A 798 -11.83 11.88 -24.57
N PRO A 799 -11.96 13.16 -24.17
CA PRO A 799 -13.11 13.99 -24.55
C PRO A 799 -13.24 14.21 -26.05
N GLN A 800 -12.16 14.06 -26.83
CA GLN A 800 -12.19 14.21 -28.29
C GLN A 800 -12.90 13.05 -28.97
N THR A 801 -12.72 11.83 -28.44
CA THR A 801 -13.38 10.63 -28.96
C THR A 801 -14.66 10.30 -28.21
N ASP A 802 -15.04 11.07 -27.19
CA ASP A 802 -16.19 10.83 -26.30
C ASP A 802 -16.10 9.44 -25.63
N CYS A 803 -14.91 9.12 -25.10
CA CYS A 803 -14.64 7.86 -24.42
C CYS A 803 -14.09 8.16 -23.02
N TYR A 804 -14.65 7.51 -22.02
CA TYR A 804 -14.23 7.68 -20.63
C TYR A 804 -14.25 6.32 -19.94
N GLN A 805 -13.33 6.11 -19.01
CA GLN A 805 -13.37 4.98 -18.10
C GLN A 805 -13.59 5.49 -16.68
N CYS A 806 -14.67 5.06 -16.05
CA CYS A 806 -15.12 5.60 -14.76
C CYS A 806 -15.40 4.49 -13.75
N THR A 807 -15.24 4.82 -12.48
CA THR A 807 -15.72 4.05 -11.34
C THR A 807 -16.79 4.83 -10.60
N TYR A 808 -17.95 4.21 -10.39
CA TYR A 808 -19.10 4.82 -9.73
C TYR A 808 -19.39 4.13 -8.40
N ILE A 809 -19.76 4.93 -7.41
CA ILE A 809 -20.34 4.45 -6.16
C ILE A 809 -21.80 4.88 -6.15
N PHE A 810 -22.70 3.91 -6.01
CA PHE A 810 -24.12 4.14 -5.82
C PHE A 810 -24.54 3.73 -4.41
N GLU A 811 -25.41 4.52 -3.79
CA GLU A 811 -25.97 4.28 -2.46
C GLU A 811 -27.48 4.03 -2.56
N ARG A 812 -27.97 3.04 -1.82
CA ARG A 812 -29.40 2.74 -1.73
C ARG A 812 -30.19 3.91 -1.11
N THR A 813 -31.24 4.34 -1.79
CA THR A 813 -32.17 5.38 -1.34
C THR A 813 -33.21 4.84 -0.37
N SER A 814 -33.63 5.65 0.61
CA SER A 814 -34.60 5.27 1.65
C SER A 814 -36.04 5.07 1.16
N ASP A 815 -36.33 5.44 -0.08
CA ASP A 815 -37.70 5.49 -0.64
C ASP A 815 -38.03 4.32 -1.59
N TYR A 816 -37.09 3.41 -1.85
CA TYR A 816 -37.31 2.31 -2.80
C TYR A 816 -38.11 1.15 -2.20
N ARG A 817 -39.31 0.91 -2.75
CA ARG A 817 -40.02 -0.38 -2.61
C ARG A 817 -39.83 -1.16 -3.92
N PRO A 818 -39.47 -2.46 -3.88
CA PRO A 818 -39.29 -3.25 -5.09
C PRO A 818 -40.56 -3.23 -5.92
N ALA A 819 -40.44 -2.84 -7.19
CA ALA A 819 -41.56 -2.83 -8.11
C ALA A 819 -42.07 -4.27 -8.31
N ILE A 820 -43.33 -4.50 -7.98
CA ILE A 820 -44.05 -5.72 -8.39
C ILE A 820 -44.13 -5.68 -9.92
N ARG A 821 -43.66 -6.76 -10.58
CA ARG A 821 -43.73 -6.94 -12.05
C ARG A 821 -45.10 -6.53 -12.61
N VAL A 822 -45.16 -5.51 -13.47
CA VAL A 822 -46.32 -5.23 -14.34
C VAL A 822 -45.84 -4.76 -15.72
N ASN A 823 -46.46 -5.36 -16.76
CA ASN A 823 -46.19 -5.18 -18.19
C ASN A 823 -46.48 -3.76 -18.71
N TYR A 824 -45.70 -3.36 -19.72
CA TYR A 824 -45.80 -2.12 -20.51
C TYR A 824 -47.19 -1.85 -21.12
N ASN A 825 -47.63 -0.59 -21.07
CA ASN A 825 -48.35 0.08 -22.15
C ASN A 825 -48.34 1.62 -21.98
N GLU A 826 -48.23 2.32 -23.11
CA GLU A 826 -48.06 3.76 -23.30
C GLU A 826 -49.22 4.64 -22.78
N SER A 827 -48.89 5.85 -22.32
CA SER A 827 -49.41 7.15 -22.82
C SER A 827 -49.57 8.24 -21.72
N SER A 828 -49.29 9.47 -22.16
CA SER A 828 -49.68 10.79 -21.63
C SER A 828 -48.71 11.57 -20.73
N LEU A 829 -48.22 12.67 -21.33
CA LEU A 829 -47.55 13.84 -20.76
C LEU A 829 -48.45 14.63 -19.79
N GLY A 830 -47.86 15.24 -18.76
CA GLY A 830 -48.52 16.28 -17.95
C GLY A 830 -47.69 16.88 -16.82
N THR A 831 -47.01 17.99 -17.13
CA THR A 831 -46.76 19.22 -16.31
C THR A 831 -46.30 19.14 -14.84
N GLU A 832 -45.12 19.70 -14.55
CA GLU A 832 -44.67 20.22 -13.23
C GLU A 832 -44.99 21.74 -13.07
N PRO A 833 -44.65 22.41 -11.93
CA PRO A 833 -45.15 22.20 -10.58
C PRO A 833 -45.63 23.53 -9.94
N ASP A 834 -46.45 23.48 -8.88
CA ASP A 834 -46.78 24.66 -8.08
C ASP A 834 -45.88 24.75 -6.83
N VAL A 835 -45.28 25.91 -6.65
CA VAL A 835 -44.20 26.23 -5.70
C VAL A 835 -44.83 26.98 -4.54
N ASP A 836 -45.35 26.31 -3.49
CA ASP A 836 -45.78 27.06 -2.30
C ASP A 836 -45.88 26.31 -0.94
N GLU A 837 -45.42 25.06 -0.81
CA GLU A 837 -45.51 24.34 0.49
C GLU A 837 -44.19 24.18 1.28
N ARG A 838 -43.08 24.82 0.87
CA ARG A 838 -41.76 24.63 1.53
C ARG A 838 -41.41 25.57 2.69
N TRP A 839 -42.26 26.53 3.07
CA TRP A 839 -41.85 27.62 3.99
C TRP A 839 -42.48 27.66 5.38
N GLN A 840 -43.03 26.56 5.92
CA GLN A 840 -43.64 26.60 7.27
C GLN A 840 -43.14 25.61 8.34
N LYS A 841 -42.00 24.95 8.19
CA LYS A 841 -41.41 24.17 9.31
C LYS A 841 -39.88 24.26 9.39
N PHE A 842 -39.35 25.42 9.76
CA PHE A 842 -38.01 25.53 10.32
C PHE A 842 -38.08 26.31 11.64
N SER A 843 -38.13 25.60 12.78
CA SER A 843 -37.72 26.17 14.06
C SER A 843 -36.31 25.66 14.40
N ILE A 844 -35.30 26.29 13.82
CA ILE A 844 -33.88 26.01 14.12
C ILE A 844 -33.54 26.33 15.58
N LEU A 845 -34.31 27.20 16.24
CA LEU A 845 -34.10 27.60 17.63
C LEU A 845 -34.54 26.56 18.67
N SER A 846 -35.42 25.61 18.34
CA SER A 846 -35.81 24.55 19.28
C SER A 846 -34.75 23.45 19.36
N SER A 847 -34.08 23.13 18.25
CA SER A 847 -33.06 22.07 18.21
C SER A 847 -31.72 22.49 18.83
N LEU A 848 -31.40 23.79 18.82
CA LEU A 848 -30.17 24.32 19.42
C LEU A 848 -30.24 24.47 20.94
N ARG A 849 -31.43 24.71 21.52
CA ARG A 849 -31.62 24.69 22.99
C ARG A 849 -31.49 23.27 23.56
N LEU A 850 -31.94 22.27 22.81
CA LEU A 850 -31.88 20.87 23.20
C LEU A 850 -30.45 20.31 23.29
N LEU A 851 -29.54 20.70 22.40
CA LEU A 851 -28.13 20.28 22.46
C LEU A 851 -27.35 20.90 23.63
N HIS A 852 -27.78 22.07 24.12
CA HIS A 852 -27.16 22.73 25.27
C HIS A 852 -27.65 22.15 26.62
N ASP A 853 -28.92 21.79 26.74
CA ASP A 853 -29.51 21.27 27.99
C ASP A 853 -29.34 19.75 28.16
N LEU A 854 -28.89 19.09 27.09
CA LEU A 854 -28.63 17.65 26.96
C LEU A 854 -27.83 17.04 28.14
N PRO A 855 -26.71 17.64 28.58
CA PRO A 855 -25.93 17.09 29.69
C PRO A 855 -26.66 17.18 31.04
N ALA A 856 -27.40 18.26 31.28
CA ALA A 856 -28.12 18.49 32.54
C ALA A 856 -29.36 17.59 32.68
N ASP A 857 -30.03 17.29 31.57
CA ASP A 857 -31.16 16.35 31.54
C ASP A 857 -30.69 14.89 31.76
N PHE A 858 -29.53 14.50 31.22
CA PHE A 858 -28.93 13.20 31.52
C PHE A 858 -28.46 13.09 32.98
N GLU A 859 -27.96 14.17 33.58
CA GLU A 859 -27.56 14.21 35.00
C GLU A 859 -28.77 14.12 35.95
N ARG A 860 -29.91 14.70 35.55
CA ARG A 860 -31.19 14.61 36.30
C ARG A 860 -31.80 13.21 36.20
N LEU A 861 -31.69 12.58 35.03
CA LEU A 861 -32.10 11.19 34.78
C LEU A 861 -31.23 10.21 35.57
N ASP A 862 -29.91 10.42 35.61
CA ASP A 862 -28.95 9.63 36.40
C ASP A 862 -29.22 9.75 37.91
N LYS A 863 -29.55 10.94 38.44
CA LYS A 863 -29.97 11.10 39.84
C LYS A 863 -31.28 10.41 40.19
N GLN A 864 -32.27 10.40 39.28
CA GLN A 864 -33.54 9.69 39.48
C GLN A 864 -33.33 8.17 39.41
N LEU A 865 -32.52 7.68 38.46
CA LEU A 865 -32.17 6.27 38.31
C LEU A 865 -31.33 5.74 39.48
N LYS A 866 -30.50 6.58 40.12
CA LYS A 866 -29.73 6.23 41.33
C LYS A 866 -30.57 6.21 42.62
N SER A 867 -31.74 6.86 42.65
CA SER A 867 -32.64 6.87 43.81
C SER A 867 -33.61 5.67 43.88
N LEU A 868 -33.77 4.97 42.76
CA LEU A 868 -34.53 3.73 42.64
C LEU A 868 -33.51 2.59 42.67
N GLY A 869 -33.60 1.70 43.66
CA GLY A 869 -32.65 0.59 43.82
C GLY A 869 -32.53 -0.23 42.54
N GLN A 870 -31.29 -0.70 42.25
CA GLN A 870 -30.79 -1.21 40.97
C GLN A 870 -31.62 -2.29 40.24
N ASP A 871 -32.69 -2.82 40.83
CA ASP A 871 -33.52 -3.85 40.22
C ASP A 871 -34.87 -3.35 39.67
N GLN A 872 -35.15 -2.05 39.70
CA GLN A 872 -36.30 -1.47 39.00
C GLN A 872 -35.97 -0.13 38.33
N ILE A 873 -35.34 -0.19 37.16
CA ILE A 873 -35.38 0.93 36.22
C ILE A 873 -36.81 0.99 35.66
N ASP A 874 -37.61 1.93 36.19
CA ASP A 874 -38.97 2.16 35.71
C ASP A 874 -38.94 2.79 34.31
N LEU A 875 -39.17 1.94 33.31
CA LEU A 875 -39.31 2.27 31.89
C LEU A 875 -40.31 3.41 31.63
N GLN A 876 -41.21 3.74 32.55
CA GLN A 876 -42.15 4.86 32.38
C GLN A 876 -41.47 6.24 32.45
N VAL A 877 -40.50 6.45 33.35
CA VAL A 877 -39.80 7.75 33.49
C VAL A 877 -38.87 8.01 32.30
N PHE A 878 -38.14 6.98 31.87
CA PHE A 878 -37.27 7.04 30.68
C PHE A 878 -38.07 7.34 29.41
N ASN A 879 -39.23 6.68 29.24
CA ASN A 879 -40.12 6.95 28.10
C ASN A 879 -40.73 8.36 28.13
N GLN A 880 -40.97 8.95 29.30
CA GLN A 880 -41.61 10.27 29.40
C GLN A 880 -40.68 11.40 28.91
N VAL A 881 -39.39 11.35 29.27
CA VAL A 881 -38.36 12.33 28.83
C VAL A 881 -37.98 12.11 27.36
N PHE A 882 -37.81 10.85 26.95
CA PHE A 882 -37.42 10.49 25.58
C PHE A 882 -38.53 10.73 24.54
N ASN A 883 -39.81 10.68 24.97
CA ASN A 883 -40.94 11.00 24.09
C ASN A 883 -41.10 12.50 23.79
N GLN A 884 -40.70 13.40 24.71
CA GLN A 884 -40.68 14.85 24.47
C GLN A 884 -39.66 15.24 23.38
N TRP A 885 -38.53 14.53 23.31
CA TRP A 885 -37.49 14.73 22.31
C TRP A 885 -37.92 14.34 20.89
N ILE A 886 -38.53 13.17 20.74
CA ILE A 886 -38.84 12.58 19.42
C ILE A 886 -40.00 13.29 18.72
N GLN A 887 -40.99 13.82 19.48
CA GLN A 887 -42.07 14.62 18.89
C GLN A 887 -41.58 15.92 18.24
N THR A 888 -40.39 16.41 18.61
CA THR A 888 -39.87 17.70 18.15
C THR A 888 -38.99 17.58 16.89
N LEU A 889 -38.38 16.41 16.62
CA LEU A 889 -37.47 16.18 15.49
C LEU A 889 -38.06 15.35 14.34
N ASN A 890 -39.33 14.93 14.44
CA ASN A 890 -40.05 14.17 13.41
C ASN A 890 -39.34 12.88 12.91
N MET A 891 -38.50 12.26 13.76
CA MET A 891 -37.75 11.04 13.45
C MET A 891 -38.41 9.81 14.10
N THR A 892 -39.38 9.22 13.42
CA THR A 892 -40.19 8.11 13.98
C THR A 892 -39.46 6.76 13.96
N ASP A 893 -38.55 6.53 13.00
CA ASP A 893 -37.85 5.24 12.83
C ASP A 893 -36.54 5.14 13.63
N ALA A 894 -35.82 6.27 13.77
CA ALA A 894 -34.66 6.36 14.67
C ALA A 894 -35.03 6.03 16.12
N LYS A 895 -36.27 6.33 16.52
CA LYS A 895 -36.84 5.97 17.83
C LYS A 895 -36.80 4.46 18.08
N LYS A 896 -37.09 3.65 17.06
CA LYS A 896 -37.25 2.20 17.18
C LYS A 896 -35.89 1.49 17.15
N TRP A 897 -34.98 1.96 16.29
CA TRP A 897 -33.61 1.45 16.20
C TRP A 897 -32.76 1.84 17.43
N PHE A 898 -32.91 3.08 17.93
CA PHE A 898 -32.15 3.56 19.09
C PHE A 898 -32.64 2.92 20.41
N LEU A 899 -33.97 2.77 20.62
CA LEU A 899 -34.51 2.09 21.81
C LEU A 899 -34.23 0.57 21.85
N GLN A 900 -34.15 -0.10 20.71
CA GLN A 900 -33.85 -1.55 20.67
C GLN A 900 -32.38 -1.86 20.96
N ASN A 901 -31.45 -0.99 20.54
CA ASN A 901 -30.02 -1.19 20.78
C ASN A 901 -29.54 -0.67 22.15
N LEU A 902 -30.18 0.38 22.72
CA LEU A 902 -29.81 0.86 24.06
C LEU A 902 -30.21 -0.13 25.18
N VAL A 903 -31.31 -0.88 24.99
CA VAL A 903 -31.80 -1.88 25.97
C VAL A 903 -30.95 -3.16 25.96
N ALA A 904 -30.23 -3.45 24.87
CA ALA A 904 -29.42 -4.66 24.74
C ALA A 904 -27.97 -4.53 25.27
N GLN A 905 -27.44 -3.31 25.40
CA GLN A 905 -25.98 -3.09 25.58
C GLN A 905 -25.55 -2.57 26.96
N GLY A 906 -26.46 -2.40 27.92
CA GLY A 906 -26.12 -2.00 29.29
C GLY A 906 -25.52 -0.59 29.42
N SER A 907 -25.40 -0.11 30.66
CA SER A 907 -25.19 1.31 30.98
C SER A 907 -23.85 1.93 30.52
N GLN A 908 -22.85 1.14 30.08
CA GLN A 908 -21.54 1.66 29.64
C GLN A 908 -21.46 2.09 28.17
N HIS A 909 -22.31 1.53 27.29
CA HIS A 909 -22.33 1.90 25.87
C HIS A 909 -22.82 3.33 25.63
N ILE A 910 -23.58 3.89 26.58
CA ILE A 910 -24.07 5.27 26.59
C ILE A 910 -22.89 6.28 26.70
N LEU A 911 -21.82 5.95 27.43
CA LEU A 911 -20.62 6.80 27.57
C LEU A 911 -19.74 6.80 26.30
N GLY A 912 -19.63 5.67 25.59
CA GLY A 912 -18.87 5.56 24.33
C GLY A 912 -19.54 6.19 23.12
N ILE A 913 -20.88 6.26 23.12
CA ILE A 913 -21.65 7.07 22.17
C ILE A 913 -21.35 8.55 22.40
N GLN A 914 -21.26 8.99 23.66
CA GLN A 914 -20.94 10.37 23.98
C GLN A 914 -19.54 10.78 23.48
N ASN A 915 -18.51 9.93 23.60
CA ASN A 915 -17.17 10.25 23.09
C ASN A 915 -17.07 10.27 21.56
N ARG A 916 -17.76 9.39 20.84
CA ARG A 916 -17.78 9.43 19.36
C ARG A 916 -18.57 10.60 18.81
N ILE A 917 -19.69 10.94 19.49
CA ILE A 917 -20.37 12.21 19.27
C ILE A 917 -19.40 13.35 19.53
N ASN A 918 -18.60 13.34 20.60
CA ASN A 918 -17.64 14.41 20.90
C ASN A 918 -16.51 14.53 19.87
N ILE A 919 -15.96 13.44 19.30
CA ILE A 919 -14.87 13.52 18.29
C ILE A 919 -15.41 14.02 16.94
N GLY A 920 -16.54 13.48 16.49
CA GLY A 920 -17.23 13.96 15.30
C GLY A 920 -17.72 15.40 15.50
N TYR A 921 -18.20 15.72 16.70
CA TYR A 921 -18.54 17.07 17.11
C TYR A 921 -17.29 17.93 17.10
N ASP A 922 -16.15 17.62 17.68
CA ASP A 922 -14.97 18.50 17.70
C ASP A 922 -14.50 18.91 16.28
N TYR A 923 -14.48 17.97 15.32
CA TYR A 923 -14.14 18.25 13.92
C TYR A 923 -15.22 19.07 13.20
N LEU A 924 -16.50 18.72 13.42
CA LEU A 924 -17.62 19.44 12.83
C LEU A 924 -17.93 20.73 13.60
N GLN A 925 -17.52 20.91 14.85
CA GLN A 925 -17.94 21.96 15.77
C GLN A 925 -17.31 23.26 15.35
N GLU A 926 -16.04 23.25 14.92
CA GLU A 926 -15.42 24.45 14.36
C GLU A 926 -16.16 24.87 13.08
N LYS A 927 -16.42 23.94 12.16
CA LYS A 927 -17.12 24.21 10.89
C LYS A 927 -18.60 24.58 11.08
N LEU A 928 -19.30 23.93 12.01
CA LEU A 928 -20.67 24.21 12.42
C LEU A 928 -20.72 25.51 13.19
N SER A 929 -19.70 25.87 13.98
CA SER A 929 -19.62 27.19 14.62
C SER A 929 -19.44 28.28 13.59
N HIS A 930 -18.64 28.06 12.55
CA HIS A 930 -18.51 28.98 11.42
C HIS A 930 -19.79 29.04 10.57
N LEU A 931 -20.47 27.92 10.36
CA LEU A 931 -21.77 27.86 9.68
C LEU A 931 -22.85 28.57 10.50
N VAL A 932 -22.90 28.40 11.82
CA VAL A 932 -23.83 29.09 12.71
C VAL A 932 -23.51 30.58 12.77
N ASN A 933 -22.23 30.95 12.87
CA ASN A 933 -21.81 32.34 12.80
C ASN A 933 -22.19 32.98 11.46
N TRP A 934 -22.04 32.24 10.35
CA TRP A 934 -22.48 32.68 9.04
C TRP A 934 -24.02 32.78 8.96
N LEU A 935 -24.78 31.77 9.39
CA LEU A 935 -26.25 31.78 9.41
C LEU A 935 -26.86 32.90 10.29
N ILE A 936 -26.17 33.32 11.36
CA ILE A 936 -26.64 34.36 12.28
C ILE A 936 -26.18 35.76 11.87
N PHE A 937 -24.89 35.90 11.56
CA PHE A 937 -24.26 37.21 11.39
C PHE A 937 -23.98 37.55 9.93
N SER A 938 -23.88 36.55 9.06
CA SER A 938 -23.82 36.79 7.63
C SER A 938 -25.23 36.91 7.07
N LYS A 939 -25.38 37.81 6.11
CA LYS A 939 -26.59 37.93 5.29
C LYS A 939 -26.39 37.26 3.94
N GLU A 940 -25.19 36.80 3.63
CA GLU A 940 -24.87 36.27 2.32
C GLU A 940 -25.64 34.98 2.05
N VAL A 941 -26.08 34.82 0.80
CA VAL A 941 -26.73 33.58 0.31
C VAL A 941 -26.09 33.07 -0.98
N SER A 942 -25.18 33.87 -1.55
CA SER A 942 -24.38 33.58 -2.74
C SER A 942 -23.09 34.43 -2.71
N ASN A 943 -22.08 34.07 -3.51
CA ASN A 943 -20.83 34.85 -3.72
C ASN A 943 -19.84 34.92 -2.53
N PHE A 944 -20.10 34.22 -1.42
CA PHE A 944 -19.35 34.12 -0.16
C PHE A 944 -18.10 35.02 -0.01
N THR A 945 -18.11 35.98 0.91
CA THR A 945 -16.98 36.87 1.20
C THR A 945 -16.26 36.50 2.50
N TYR A 946 -14.93 36.38 2.41
CA TYR A 946 -14.06 35.98 3.51
C TYR A 946 -12.67 36.62 3.40
N ASP A 947 -11.92 36.57 4.50
CA ASP A 947 -10.49 36.92 4.51
C ASP A 947 -9.65 35.66 4.30
N LEU A 948 -8.46 35.78 3.70
CA LEU A 948 -7.52 34.67 3.49
C LEU A 948 -6.57 34.54 4.68
N THR A 949 -6.18 33.30 5.03
CA THR A 949 -5.21 33.08 6.12
C THR A 949 -3.87 33.79 5.84
N PRO A 950 -3.11 34.21 6.88
CA PRO A 950 -1.82 34.85 6.67
C PRO A 950 -0.82 34.00 5.88
N LEU A 951 -0.91 32.66 5.99
CA LEU A 951 -0.11 31.74 5.19
C LEU A 951 -0.57 31.72 3.73
N ASN A 952 -1.89 31.66 3.49
CA ASN A 952 -2.45 31.66 2.15
C ASN A 952 -2.16 32.96 1.39
N MET A 953 -2.08 34.11 2.08
CA MET A 953 -1.63 35.38 1.50
C MET A 953 -0.15 35.35 1.05
N LYS A 954 0.72 34.60 1.73
CA LYS A 954 2.12 34.39 1.28
C LYS A 954 2.17 33.48 0.06
N HIS A 955 1.36 32.42 0.05
CA HIS A 955 1.26 31.54 -1.11
C HIS A 955 0.76 32.30 -2.35
N LEU A 956 -0.26 33.15 -2.19
CA LEU A 956 -0.77 34.03 -3.24
C LEU A 956 0.36 34.88 -3.85
N ALA A 957 1.16 35.53 -3.01
CA ALA A 957 2.27 36.35 -3.47
C ALA A 957 3.30 35.53 -4.26
N TRP A 958 3.66 34.34 -3.80
CA TRP A 958 4.59 33.44 -4.50
C TRP A 958 4.03 32.92 -5.82
N THR A 959 2.73 32.63 -5.91
CA THR A 959 2.07 32.24 -7.17
C THR A 959 2.22 33.33 -8.23
N LEU A 960 2.17 34.62 -7.84
CA LEU A 960 2.24 35.74 -8.78
C LEU A 960 3.67 36.14 -9.21
N VAL A 961 4.72 35.70 -8.51
CA VAL A 961 6.13 36.00 -8.85
C VAL A 961 6.48 35.54 -10.28
N PRO A 962 6.31 34.27 -10.66
CA PRO A 962 6.65 33.80 -12.00
C PRO A 962 5.73 34.36 -13.09
N ILE A 963 4.49 34.74 -12.73
CA ILE A 963 3.50 35.29 -13.68
C ILE A 963 3.85 36.72 -14.08
N THR A 964 4.26 37.53 -13.12
CA THR A 964 4.42 38.98 -13.31
C THR A 964 5.87 39.40 -13.55
N GLY A 965 6.84 38.55 -13.17
CA GLY A 965 8.26 38.87 -13.15
C GLY A 965 8.64 39.93 -12.09
N LYS A 966 7.76 40.22 -11.13
CA LYS A 966 8.02 41.14 -10.01
C LYS A 966 8.56 40.38 -8.81
N SER A 967 9.33 41.07 -7.95
CA SER A 967 9.81 40.45 -6.72
C SER A 967 8.67 40.19 -5.75
N TYR A 968 8.85 39.19 -4.88
CA TYR A 968 7.90 38.88 -3.81
C TYR A 968 7.52 40.13 -2.98
N ASP A 969 8.49 40.98 -2.66
CA ASP A 969 8.24 42.20 -1.88
C ASP A 969 7.39 43.23 -2.63
N GLN A 970 7.56 43.35 -3.94
CA GLN A 970 6.72 44.22 -4.77
C GLN A 970 5.27 43.72 -4.79
N ILE A 971 5.06 42.41 -4.98
CA ILE A 971 3.72 41.79 -5.00
C ILE A 971 3.06 41.90 -3.62
N ARG A 972 3.80 41.60 -2.55
CA ARG A 972 3.34 41.77 -1.17
C ARG A 972 2.95 43.22 -0.89
N GLY A 973 3.67 44.19 -1.44
CA GLY A 973 3.30 45.60 -1.40
C GLY A 973 1.92 45.87 -2.00
N MET A 974 1.63 45.33 -3.20
CA MET A 974 0.34 45.47 -3.87
C MET A 974 -0.81 44.78 -3.12
N ILE A 975 -0.54 43.62 -2.51
CA ILE A 975 -1.50 42.91 -1.66
C ILE A 975 -1.84 43.76 -0.43
N ASN A 976 -0.84 44.33 0.24
CA ASN A 976 -1.08 45.23 1.37
C ASN A 976 -1.82 46.51 0.96
N GLU A 977 -1.59 47.00 -0.27
CA GLU A 977 -2.23 48.19 -0.82
C GLU A 977 -3.76 48.07 -0.86
N ILE A 978 -4.32 46.94 -1.31
CA ILE A 978 -5.77 46.71 -1.32
C ILE A 978 -6.33 46.41 0.08
N VAL A 979 -5.63 45.59 0.87
CA VAL A 979 -6.08 45.24 2.23
C VAL A 979 -6.19 46.47 3.13
N THR A 980 -5.38 47.50 2.87
CA THR A 980 -5.38 48.77 3.61
C THR A 980 -6.12 49.91 2.92
N ASP A 981 -6.78 49.67 1.78
CA ASP A 981 -7.49 50.71 1.03
C ASP A 981 -8.84 51.06 1.70
N VAL A 982 -8.80 52.07 2.57
CA VAL A 982 -9.98 52.56 3.29
C VAL A 982 -11.02 53.17 2.35
N ASN A 983 -10.61 53.80 1.25
CA ASN A 983 -11.52 54.46 0.32
C ASN A 983 -12.35 53.42 -0.45
N LEU A 984 -11.68 52.39 -0.99
CA LEU A 984 -12.35 51.29 -1.66
C LEU A 984 -13.29 50.54 -0.71
N LYS A 985 -12.82 50.26 0.50
CA LYS A 985 -13.63 49.58 1.52
C LYS A 985 -14.88 50.38 1.87
N SER A 986 -14.74 51.69 2.07
CA SER A 986 -15.84 52.60 2.40
C SER A 986 -16.85 52.70 1.25
N HIS A 987 -16.36 52.79 0.01
CA HIS A 987 -17.20 52.81 -1.18
C HIS A 987 -18.05 51.55 -1.31
N ILE A 988 -17.43 50.36 -1.23
CA ILE A 988 -18.16 49.09 -1.34
C ILE A 988 -19.17 48.96 -0.21
N THR A 989 -18.80 49.34 1.02
CA THR A 989 -19.70 49.32 2.18
C THR A 989 -20.91 50.24 1.98
N GLU A 990 -20.68 51.47 1.52
CA GLU A 990 -21.73 52.46 1.27
C GLU A 990 -22.74 51.97 0.23
N TRP A 991 -22.25 51.48 -0.91
CA TRP A 991 -23.11 51.06 -2.01
C TRP A 991 -23.78 49.72 -1.76
N THR A 992 -23.14 48.82 -1.01
CA THR A 992 -23.78 47.62 -0.46
C THR A 992 -24.94 48.01 0.46
N GLY A 993 -24.79 49.05 1.29
CA GLY A 993 -25.85 49.58 2.14
C GLY A 993 -27.04 50.19 1.37
N LYS A 994 -26.82 50.60 0.12
CA LYS A 994 -27.83 51.17 -0.78
C LYS A 994 -28.42 50.15 -1.77
N SER A 995 -27.89 48.94 -1.79
CA SER A 995 -28.28 47.82 -2.65
C SER A 995 -29.72 47.38 -2.41
N LYS A 996 -30.40 46.92 -3.46
CA LYS A 996 -31.69 46.20 -3.31
C LYS A 996 -31.53 44.84 -2.62
N MET A 997 -30.33 44.27 -2.70
CA MET A 997 -29.90 43.01 -2.09
C MET A 997 -29.16 43.21 -0.77
N VAL A 998 -29.28 44.38 -0.12
CA VAL A 998 -28.68 44.68 1.20
C VAL A 998 -29.10 43.69 2.30
N HIS A 999 -30.25 43.04 2.11
CA HIS A 999 -30.75 41.99 3.00
C HIS A 999 -30.06 40.63 2.81
N PHE A 1000 -29.33 40.47 1.69
CA PHE A 1000 -28.61 39.26 1.30
C PHE A 1000 -27.09 39.47 1.21
N THR A 1001 -26.57 40.50 1.91
CA THR A 1001 -25.14 40.89 1.83
C THR A 1001 -24.59 41.37 3.16
N ASP A 1002 -23.36 40.99 3.47
CA ASP A 1002 -22.65 41.46 4.67
C ASP A 1002 -22.31 42.96 4.57
N PRO A 1003 -22.41 43.70 5.68
CA PRO A 1003 -21.99 45.11 5.72
C PRO A 1003 -20.47 45.28 5.75
N VAL A 1004 -19.71 44.19 5.96
CA VAL A 1004 -18.25 44.21 6.04
C VAL A 1004 -17.68 43.71 4.72
N THR A 1005 -16.97 44.58 4.01
CA THR A 1005 -16.26 44.18 2.79
C THR A 1005 -15.08 43.26 3.11
N ARG A 1006 -15.09 42.07 2.50
CA ARG A 1006 -13.97 41.12 2.47
C ARG A 1006 -13.68 40.74 1.02
N TYR A 1007 -12.40 40.64 0.66
CA TYR A 1007 -11.99 40.52 -0.75
C TYR A 1007 -11.70 39.08 -1.19
N GLY A 1008 -11.38 38.16 -0.28
CA GLY A 1008 -11.05 36.76 -0.59
C GLY A 1008 -10.01 36.62 -1.69
N ARG A 1009 -10.22 35.66 -2.60
CA ARG A 1009 -9.39 35.44 -3.81
C ARG A 1009 -9.24 36.66 -4.72
N ARG A 1010 -10.14 37.66 -4.68
CA ARG A 1010 -10.08 38.84 -5.56
C ARG A 1010 -8.90 39.77 -5.26
N ILE A 1011 -8.23 39.58 -4.12
CA ILE A 1011 -6.91 40.20 -3.84
C ILE A 1011 -5.89 39.84 -4.94
N LEU A 1012 -5.98 38.61 -5.47
CA LEU A 1012 -5.17 38.14 -6.58
C LEU A 1012 -5.39 38.98 -7.85
N TRP A 1013 -6.66 39.29 -8.15
CA TRP A 1013 -7.04 40.09 -9.33
C TRP A 1013 -6.46 41.50 -9.25
N TYR A 1014 -6.57 42.13 -8.07
CA TYR A 1014 -5.99 43.45 -7.81
C TYR A 1014 -4.48 43.47 -8.02
N ALA A 1015 -3.78 42.50 -7.42
CA ALA A 1015 -2.34 42.41 -7.51
C ALA A 1015 -1.86 42.20 -8.97
N LEU A 1016 -2.59 41.39 -9.76
CA LEU A 1016 -2.30 41.22 -11.19
C LEU A 1016 -2.48 42.52 -11.98
N VAL A 1017 -3.58 43.27 -11.78
CA VAL A 1017 -3.80 44.54 -12.48
C VAL A 1017 -2.74 45.58 -12.11
N ARG A 1018 -2.35 45.68 -10.84
CA ARG A 1018 -1.31 46.63 -10.38
C ARG A 1018 0.07 46.28 -10.91
N THR A 1019 0.40 45.00 -11.05
CA THR A 1019 1.72 44.54 -11.49
C THR A 1019 1.86 44.54 -13.01
N LEU A 1020 0.82 44.12 -13.74
CA LEU A 1020 0.82 44.02 -15.20
C LEU A 1020 0.50 45.34 -15.90
N LYS A 1021 -0.29 46.21 -15.24
CA LYS A 1021 -0.79 47.48 -15.79
C LYS A 1021 -1.47 47.32 -17.17
N PRO A 1022 -2.47 46.42 -17.30
CA PRO A 1022 -3.14 46.14 -18.56
C PRO A 1022 -3.93 47.35 -19.08
N SER A 1023 -3.96 47.53 -20.40
CA SER A 1023 -4.75 48.59 -21.05
C SER A 1023 -6.21 48.17 -21.24
N VAL A 1024 -6.45 46.89 -21.51
CA VAL A 1024 -7.78 46.31 -21.71
C VAL A 1024 -7.98 45.11 -20.80
N ILE A 1025 -8.94 45.21 -19.88
CA ILE A 1025 -9.36 44.13 -18.99
C ILE A 1025 -10.81 43.76 -19.31
N ILE A 1026 -11.12 42.46 -19.38
CA ILE A 1026 -12.49 41.97 -19.48
C ILE A 1026 -12.83 41.11 -18.25
N GLU A 1027 -13.99 41.37 -17.66
CA GLU A 1027 -14.62 40.55 -16.62
C GLU A 1027 -15.96 40.02 -17.18
N SER A 1028 -16.06 38.70 -17.41
CA SER A 1028 -17.32 38.04 -17.74
C SER A 1028 -17.97 37.51 -16.47
N GLY A 1029 -19.26 37.82 -16.25
CA GLY A 1029 -19.99 37.36 -15.06
C GLY A 1029 -20.11 38.40 -13.95
N VAL A 1030 -20.47 39.63 -14.32
CA VAL A 1030 -20.67 40.69 -13.33
C VAL A 1030 -21.95 40.42 -12.53
N HIS A 1031 -21.78 40.01 -11.27
CA HIS A 1031 -22.86 39.99 -10.28
C HIS A 1031 -23.09 41.43 -9.75
N ARG A 1032 -23.10 41.67 -8.44
CA ARG A 1032 -23.22 43.04 -7.87
C ARG A 1032 -22.05 43.99 -8.22
N GLY A 1033 -20.93 43.47 -8.71
CA GLY A 1033 -19.76 44.26 -9.11
C GLY A 1033 -18.67 44.41 -8.05
N LEU A 1034 -18.56 43.48 -7.08
CA LEU A 1034 -17.46 43.49 -6.11
C LEU A 1034 -16.10 43.29 -6.78
N GLY A 1035 -16.00 42.28 -7.66
CA GLY A 1035 -14.82 42.05 -8.51
C GLY A 1035 -14.49 43.25 -9.38
N THR A 1036 -15.51 43.79 -10.05
CA THR A 1036 -15.43 45.02 -10.84
C THR A 1036 -14.90 46.22 -10.06
N CYS A 1037 -15.33 46.43 -8.81
CA CYS A 1037 -14.81 47.49 -7.92
C CYS A 1037 -13.34 47.27 -7.55
N VAL A 1038 -12.95 46.02 -7.29
CA VAL A 1038 -11.56 45.65 -7.00
C VAL A 1038 -10.66 45.94 -8.20
N LEU A 1039 -11.07 45.52 -9.40
CA LEU A 1039 -10.32 45.76 -10.64
C LEU A 1039 -10.21 47.25 -10.97
N SER A 1040 -11.32 47.98 -10.91
CA SER A 1040 -11.35 49.43 -11.19
C SER A 1040 -10.54 50.27 -10.21
N ALA A 1041 -10.44 49.86 -8.94
CA ALA A 1041 -9.56 50.50 -7.97
C ALA A 1041 -8.08 50.37 -8.35
N ALA A 1042 -7.67 49.17 -8.80
CA ALA A 1042 -6.31 48.95 -9.30
C ALA A 1042 -6.02 49.81 -10.54
N ILE A 1043 -6.96 49.90 -11.49
CA ILE A 1043 -6.84 50.75 -12.70
C ILE A 1043 -6.74 52.23 -12.33
N THR A 1044 -7.55 52.69 -11.38
CA THR A 1044 -7.55 54.11 -10.96
C THR A 1044 -6.19 54.51 -10.39
N LYS A 1045 -5.54 53.62 -9.61
CA LYS A 1045 -4.18 53.84 -9.13
C LYS A 1045 -3.14 53.76 -10.24
N ASN A 1046 -3.28 52.82 -11.18
CA ASN A 1046 -2.44 52.78 -12.38
C ASN A 1046 -2.52 54.11 -13.17
N ARG A 1047 -3.72 54.68 -13.35
CA ARG A 1047 -3.93 55.98 -14.01
C ARG A 1047 -3.24 57.12 -13.27
N ALA A 1048 -3.32 57.14 -11.94
CA ALA A 1048 -2.61 58.13 -11.12
C ALA A 1048 -1.08 58.03 -11.28
N GLU A 1049 -0.55 56.85 -11.64
CA GLU A 1049 0.86 56.61 -11.98
C GLU A 1049 1.18 56.85 -13.47
N GLY A 1050 0.23 57.31 -14.28
CA GLY A 1050 0.40 57.58 -15.71
C GLY A 1050 0.15 56.37 -16.63
N PHE A 1051 -0.45 55.29 -16.13
CA PHE A 1051 -0.80 54.11 -16.90
C PHE A 1051 -2.30 54.05 -17.14
N GLU A 1052 -2.72 54.31 -18.38
CA GLU A 1052 -4.13 54.21 -18.78
C GLU A 1052 -4.61 52.75 -18.82
N GLY A 1053 -5.90 52.55 -18.56
CA GLY A 1053 -6.55 51.24 -18.64
C GLY A 1053 -8.07 51.35 -18.58
N ASN A 1054 -8.78 50.38 -19.16
CA ASN A 1054 -10.23 50.32 -19.14
C ASN A 1054 -10.71 48.89 -18.83
N LEU A 1055 -11.72 48.80 -17.95
CA LEU A 1055 -12.40 47.55 -17.62
C LEU A 1055 -13.70 47.44 -18.40
N TYR A 1056 -13.87 46.35 -19.13
CA TYR A 1056 -15.10 45.99 -19.83
C TYR A 1056 -15.77 44.87 -19.05
N ALA A 1057 -16.83 45.22 -18.33
CA ALA A 1057 -17.50 44.32 -17.41
C ALA A 1057 -18.84 43.89 -18.04
N VAL A 1058 -19.11 42.59 -18.10
CA VAL A 1058 -20.27 42.03 -18.81
C VAL A 1058 -21.10 41.17 -17.87
N GLY A 1059 -22.41 41.44 -17.79
CA GLY A 1059 -23.34 40.66 -16.98
C GLY A 1059 -24.70 40.52 -17.68
N ILE A 1060 -25.44 39.47 -17.37
CA ILE A 1060 -26.77 39.21 -17.95
C ILE A 1060 -27.91 39.83 -17.14
N ASP A 1061 -27.68 40.08 -15.84
CA ASP A 1061 -28.68 40.66 -14.95
C ASP A 1061 -28.79 42.18 -15.19
N PRO A 1062 -29.98 42.75 -15.45
CA PRO A 1062 -30.20 44.20 -15.49
C PRO A 1062 -29.71 44.96 -14.25
N GLU A 1063 -29.59 44.30 -13.10
CA GLU A 1063 -29.10 44.87 -11.83
C GLU A 1063 -27.60 44.61 -11.59
N ALA A 1064 -26.89 43.99 -12.55
CA ALA A 1064 -25.46 43.77 -12.46
C ALA A 1064 -24.68 45.07 -12.25
N GLY A 1065 -23.61 44.99 -11.46
CA GLY A 1065 -22.68 46.10 -11.25
C GLY A 1065 -23.21 47.25 -10.38
N GLU A 1066 -24.22 47.04 -9.53
CA GLU A 1066 -24.77 48.11 -8.67
C GLU A 1066 -23.71 48.82 -7.81
N LEU A 1067 -22.65 48.10 -7.39
CA LEU A 1067 -21.56 48.64 -6.56
C LEU A 1067 -20.63 49.56 -7.36
N VAL A 1068 -20.68 49.50 -8.69
CA VAL A 1068 -19.80 50.20 -9.61
C VAL A 1068 -20.28 51.64 -9.81
N GLN A 1069 -19.98 52.47 -8.83
CA GLN A 1069 -20.29 53.91 -8.81
C GLN A 1069 -19.01 54.75 -8.88
N SER A 1070 -19.13 56.03 -9.20
CA SER A 1070 -17.97 56.94 -9.24
C SER A 1070 -17.30 57.01 -7.85
N PRO A 1071 -15.95 57.08 -7.77
CA PRO A 1071 -15.03 57.29 -8.90
C PRO A 1071 -14.69 56.02 -9.69
N TYR A 1072 -14.98 54.84 -9.15
CA TYR A 1072 -14.58 53.56 -9.77
C TYR A 1072 -15.30 53.27 -11.09
N LYS A 1073 -16.51 53.79 -11.28
CA LYS A 1073 -17.25 53.73 -12.55
C LYS A 1073 -16.52 54.39 -13.72
N ASP A 1074 -15.65 55.36 -13.47
CA ASP A 1074 -15.04 56.21 -14.51
C ASP A 1074 -14.00 55.46 -15.38
N VAL A 1075 -13.60 54.25 -14.95
CA VAL A 1075 -12.73 53.33 -15.69
C VAL A 1075 -13.48 52.11 -16.23
N VAL A 1076 -14.79 52.00 -15.97
CA VAL A 1076 -15.59 50.79 -16.26
C VAL A 1076 -16.61 51.06 -17.35
N LYS A 1077 -16.62 50.20 -18.36
CA LYS A 1077 -17.70 50.06 -19.33
C LYS A 1077 -18.50 48.81 -19.00
N LEU A 1078 -19.57 48.99 -18.23
CA LEU A 1078 -20.51 47.92 -17.89
C LEU A 1078 -21.52 47.71 -19.04
N THR A 1079 -21.69 46.47 -19.47
CA THR A 1079 -22.64 46.09 -20.52
C THR A 1079 -23.57 44.98 -20.02
N ILE A 1080 -24.88 45.19 -20.15
CA ILE A 1080 -25.89 44.17 -19.82
C ILE A 1080 -26.21 43.36 -21.07
N GLN A 1081 -25.57 42.21 -21.22
CA GLN A 1081 -25.68 41.31 -22.35
C GLN A 1081 -25.09 39.93 -21.98
N ASP A 1082 -25.48 38.89 -22.71
CA ASP A 1082 -24.75 37.62 -22.73
C ASP A 1082 -23.27 37.84 -23.08
N SER A 1083 -22.37 37.16 -22.36
CA SER A 1083 -20.93 37.37 -22.48
C SER A 1083 -20.39 36.85 -23.81
N LEU A 1084 -20.88 35.72 -24.33
CA LEU A 1084 -20.44 35.18 -25.62
C LEU A 1084 -20.78 36.15 -26.75
N ASP A 1085 -21.98 36.72 -26.73
CA ASP A 1085 -22.42 37.67 -27.75
C ASP A 1085 -21.67 39.00 -27.68
N TYR A 1086 -21.41 39.51 -26.47
CA TYR A 1086 -20.58 40.70 -26.30
C TYR A 1086 -19.15 40.46 -26.82
N LEU A 1087 -18.54 39.33 -26.41
CA LEU A 1087 -17.18 38.97 -26.78
C LEU A 1087 -17.01 38.82 -28.28
N LYS A 1088 -18.00 38.29 -29.02
CA LYS A 1088 -17.95 38.20 -30.50
C LYS A 1088 -17.77 39.56 -31.15
N THR A 1089 -18.46 40.59 -30.66
CA THR A 1089 -18.44 41.95 -31.21
C THR A 1089 -17.28 42.82 -30.72
N PHE A 1090 -16.56 42.39 -29.68
CA PHE A 1090 -15.43 43.13 -29.12
C PHE A 1090 -14.22 43.13 -30.08
N ASP A 1091 -13.66 44.31 -30.35
CA ASP A 1091 -12.68 44.54 -31.43
C ASP A 1091 -11.30 45.01 -30.95
N LYS A 1092 -11.06 45.05 -29.63
CA LYS A 1092 -9.77 45.46 -29.04
C LYS A 1092 -8.97 44.25 -28.58
N SER A 1093 -7.64 44.39 -28.56
CA SER A 1093 -6.75 43.38 -27.96
C SER A 1093 -6.91 43.35 -26.44
N ILE A 1094 -6.94 42.15 -25.86
CA ILE A 1094 -7.25 41.89 -24.44
C ILE A 1094 -5.95 41.55 -23.70
N ASP A 1095 -5.64 42.31 -22.65
CA ASP A 1095 -4.45 42.10 -21.82
C ASP A 1095 -4.73 41.26 -20.57
N LEU A 1096 -5.96 41.30 -20.06
CA LEU A 1096 -6.39 40.49 -18.92
C LEU A 1096 -7.85 40.05 -19.13
N PHE A 1097 -8.09 38.74 -19.07
CA PHE A 1097 -9.43 38.16 -19.14
C PHE A 1097 -9.75 37.42 -17.83
N ILE A 1098 -10.94 37.64 -17.29
CA ILE A 1098 -11.42 37.01 -16.06
C ILE A 1098 -12.76 36.36 -16.36
N HIS A 1099 -12.79 35.04 -16.20
CA HIS A 1099 -13.99 34.23 -16.26
C HIS A 1099 -14.58 34.09 -14.84
N ASP A 1100 -15.77 34.65 -14.62
CA ASP A 1100 -16.56 34.59 -13.37
C ASP A 1100 -18.07 34.44 -13.71
N SER A 1101 -18.39 33.86 -14.88
CA SER A 1101 -19.74 33.81 -15.47
C SER A 1101 -20.47 32.48 -15.19
N ASP A 1102 -20.91 31.74 -16.21
CA ASP A 1102 -21.48 30.41 -16.00
C ASP A 1102 -20.36 29.40 -15.71
N HIS A 1103 -20.49 28.67 -14.61
CA HIS A 1103 -19.52 27.69 -14.14
C HIS A 1103 -19.55 26.36 -14.93
N SER A 1104 -20.36 26.28 -15.99
CA SER A 1104 -20.35 25.14 -16.91
C SER A 1104 -19.08 25.11 -17.78
N ALA A 1105 -18.49 23.93 -17.93
CA ALA A 1105 -17.28 23.74 -18.74
C ALA A 1105 -17.49 24.17 -20.21
N GLN A 1106 -18.70 23.99 -20.73
CA GLN A 1106 -19.04 24.38 -22.10
C GLN A 1106 -18.98 25.91 -22.29
N HIS A 1107 -19.56 26.69 -21.37
CA HIS A 1107 -19.57 28.14 -21.46
C HIS A 1107 -18.16 28.74 -21.34
N GLU A 1108 -17.37 28.23 -20.40
CA GLU A 1108 -15.95 28.59 -20.23
C GLU A 1108 -15.14 28.32 -21.52
N PHE A 1109 -15.36 27.17 -22.15
CA PHE A 1109 -14.67 26.81 -23.39
C PHE A 1109 -15.04 27.74 -24.54
N GLU A 1110 -16.32 28.08 -24.69
CA GLU A 1110 -16.81 28.97 -25.75
C GLU A 1110 -16.27 30.40 -25.58
N GLU A 1111 -16.21 30.94 -24.36
CA GLU A 1111 -15.58 32.24 -24.09
C GLU A 1111 -14.12 32.24 -24.53
N TYR A 1112 -13.37 31.19 -24.16
CA TYR A 1112 -11.95 31.08 -24.50
C TYR A 1112 -11.71 30.93 -26.00
N GLN A 1113 -12.56 30.20 -26.72
CA GLN A 1113 -12.49 30.14 -28.17
C GLN A 1113 -12.68 31.51 -28.83
N ILE A 1114 -13.65 32.30 -28.35
CA ILE A 1114 -13.96 33.61 -28.94
C ILE A 1114 -12.84 34.62 -28.69
N ILE A 1115 -12.22 34.61 -27.50
CA ILE A 1115 -11.17 35.56 -27.16
C ILE A 1115 -9.79 35.15 -27.67
N ALA A 1116 -9.57 33.90 -28.08
CA ALA A 1116 -8.25 33.36 -28.41
C ALA A 1116 -7.43 34.28 -29.35
N ASP A 1117 -8.05 34.74 -30.43
CA ASP A 1117 -7.42 35.62 -31.44
C ASP A 1117 -7.43 37.10 -31.05
N LYS A 1118 -8.02 37.44 -29.90
CA LYS A 1118 -8.15 38.79 -29.35
C LYS A 1118 -7.16 39.03 -28.20
N LEU A 1119 -6.55 37.98 -27.66
CA LEU A 1119 -5.57 38.08 -26.59
C LEU A 1119 -4.28 38.74 -27.08
N SER A 1120 -3.72 39.67 -26.29
CA SER A 1120 -2.36 40.14 -26.52
C SER A 1120 -1.34 39.05 -26.18
N ASP A 1121 -0.12 39.18 -26.70
CA ASP A 1121 0.93 38.17 -26.47
C ASP A 1121 1.25 37.99 -24.98
N GLU A 1122 1.20 39.07 -24.22
CA GLU A 1122 1.50 39.12 -22.79
C GLU A 1122 0.25 38.97 -21.91
N SER A 1123 -0.88 38.56 -22.51
CA SER A 1123 -2.15 38.52 -21.78
C SER A 1123 -2.16 37.48 -20.67
N VAL A 1124 -2.98 37.71 -19.65
CA VAL A 1124 -3.24 36.74 -18.58
C VAL A 1124 -4.73 36.40 -18.54
N ILE A 1125 -5.04 35.14 -18.25
CA ILE A 1125 -6.42 34.64 -18.14
C ILE A 1125 -6.61 34.03 -16.75
N ILE A 1126 -7.73 34.34 -16.11
CA ILE A 1126 -8.07 33.88 -14.76
C ILE A 1126 -9.43 33.19 -14.82
N SER A 1127 -9.56 32.06 -14.11
CA SER A 1127 -10.83 31.36 -13.93
C SER A 1127 -10.96 30.85 -12.50
N ASP A 1128 -12.16 30.94 -11.94
CA ASP A 1128 -12.49 30.33 -10.66
C ASP A 1128 -13.14 28.94 -10.81
N ASN A 1129 -13.40 28.49 -12.04
CA ASN A 1129 -13.90 27.16 -12.39
C ASN A 1129 -12.82 26.07 -12.38
N ALA A 1130 -11.54 26.43 -12.29
CA ALA A 1130 -10.43 25.47 -12.44
C ALA A 1130 -10.36 24.37 -11.35
N HIS A 1131 -11.29 24.35 -10.40
CA HIS A 1131 -11.49 23.29 -9.41
C HIS A 1131 -12.55 22.26 -9.81
N SER A 1132 -13.42 22.64 -10.74
CA SER A 1132 -14.54 21.88 -11.26
C SER A 1132 -14.38 21.53 -12.73
N THR A 1133 -13.49 22.23 -13.46
CA THR A 1133 -13.26 22.07 -14.91
C THR A 1133 -11.75 22.09 -15.24
N ASP A 1134 -11.38 21.47 -16.35
CA ASP A 1134 -10.03 21.40 -16.93
C ASP A 1134 -9.82 22.35 -18.13
N VAL A 1135 -10.85 23.14 -18.46
CA VAL A 1135 -10.94 23.96 -19.67
C VAL A 1135 -9.84 25.02 -19.77
N LEU A 1136 -9.51 25.72 -18.68
CA LEU A 1136 -8.43 26.71 -18.64
C LEU A 1136 -7.03 26.08 -18.79
N PRO A 1137 -6.67 24.99 -18.07
CA PRO A 1137 -5.46 24.21 -18.35
C PRO A 1137 -5.31 23.81 -19.82
N ASP A 1138 -6.36 23.26 -20.43
CA ASP A 1138 -6.34 22.82 -21.83
C ASP A 1138 -6.16 23.99 -22.80
N PHE A 1139 -6.85 25.11 -22.53
CA PHE A 1139 -6.66 26.34 -23.28
C PHE A 1139 -5.21 26.85 -23.19
N ALA A 1140 -4.58 26.75 -22.02
CA ALA A 1140 -3.19 27.14 -21.83
C ALA A 1140 -2.25 26.30 -22.69
N VAL A 1141 -2.41 24.97 -22.68
CA VAL A 1141 -1.64 24.05 -23.54
C VAL A 1141 -1.81 24.41 -25.01
N LYS A 1142 -3.05 24.57 -25.47
CA LYS A 1142 -3.37 24.86 -26.88
C LYS A 1142 -2.79 26.19 -27.37
N THR A 1143 -2.67 27.17 -26.49
CA THR A 1143 -2.18 28.52 -26.84
C THR A 1143 -0.71 28.75 -26.47
N GLY A 1144 0.01 27.72 -26.02
CA GLY A 1144 1.42 27.80 -25.64
C GLY A 1144 1.67 28.67 -24.40
N ARG A 1145 0.72 28.66 -23.44
CA ARG A 1145 0.78 29.39 -22.17
C ARG A 1145 1.11 28.42 -21.03
N CYS A 1146 1.75 28.93 -19.98
CA CYS A 1146 1.88 28.24 -18.70
C CYS A 1146 0.56 28.31 -17.93
N PHE A 1147 0.28 27.28 -17.14
CA PHE A 1147 -0.86 27.22 -16.22
C PHE A 1147 -0.38 27.07 -14.77
N THR A 1148 -1.06 27.72 -13.84
CA THR A 1148 -0.88 27.51 -12.40
C THR A 1148 -2.22 27.60 -11.67
N TYR A 1149 -2.33 26.96 -10.52
CA TYR A 1149 -3.52 26.92 -9.70
C TYR A 1149 -3.22 27.38 -8.27
N PHE A 1150 -4.04 28.29 -7.76
CA PHE A 1150 -3.94 28.81 -6.40
C PHE A 1150 -5.11 28.31 -5.55
N GLN A 1151 -4.85 27.40 -4.60
CA GLN A 1151 -5.85 26.99 -3.61
C GLN A 1151 -5.99 28.05 -2.52
N GLU A 1152 -7.20 28.56 -2.32
CA GLU A 1152 -7.48 29.53 -1.27
C GLU A 1152 -7.80 28.86 0.08
N SER A 1153 -7.57 29.57 1.19
CA SER A 1153 -7.89 29.11 2.54
C SER A 1153 -8.59 30.21 3.33
N PRO A 1154 -9.92 30.17 3.44
CA PRO A 1154 -10.72 31.15 4.18
C PRO A 1154 -10.45 31.14 5.70
N ILE A 1155 -10.41 32.33 6.32
CA ILE A 1155 -10.35 32.49 7.78
C ILE A 1155 -11.78 32.46 8.34
N HIS A 1156 -12.02 31.62 9.35
CA HIS A 1156 -13.25 31.61 10.15
C HIS A 1156 -14.55 31.53 9.33
N HIS A 1157 -14.52 30.83 8.20
CA HIS A 1157 -15.65 30.71 7.28
C HIS A 1157 -15.99 29.23 7.03
N PHE A 1158 -17.28 28.90 6.84
CA PHE A 1158 -17.72 27.51 6.63
C PHE A 1158 -17.36 26.99 5.23
N TYR A 1159 -17.37 27.88 4.24
CA TYR A 1159 -16.88 27.62 2.88
C TYR A 1159 -15.38 27.28 2.88
N LEU A 1160 -15.02 26.17 2.24
CA LEU A 1160 -13.66 25.62 2.28
C LEU A 1160 -12.69 26.28 1.28
N GLY A 1161 -13.20 27.10 0.36
CA GLY A 1161 -12.42 27.67 -0.74
C GLY A 1161 -12.28 26.69 -1.90
N VAL A 1162 -12.41 27.19 -3.12
CA VAL A 1162 -12.36 26.38 -4.36
C VAL A 1162 -11.22 26.81 -5.28
N GLY A 1163 -10.37 27.74 -4.87
CA GLY A 1163 -9.15 28.11 -5.61
C GLY A 1163 -9.39 28.89 -6.91
N THR A 1164 -8.30 29.12 -7.66
CA THR A 1164 -8.28 29.97 -8.87
C THR A 1164 -7.19 29.49 -9.84
N GLY A 1165 -7.56 29.21 -11.09
CA GLY A 1165 -6.64 28.88 -12.18
C GLY A 1165 -6.16 30.12 -12.93
N ILE A 1166 -4.92 30.09 -13.40
CA ILE A 1166 -4.28 31.22 -14.11
C ILE A 1166 -3.47 30.70 -15.30
N ALA A 1167 -3.78 31.19 -16.51
CA ALA A 1167 -3.01 30.92 -17.71
C ALA A 1167 -2.27 32.19 -18.19
N TYR A 1168 -0.96 32.08 -18.47
CA TYR A 1168 -0.09 33.21 -18.79
C TYR A 1168 1.10 32.82 -19.68
N LYS A 1169 1.69 33.77 -20.42
CA LYS A 1169 3.01 33.53 -21.04
C LYS A 1169 4.12 33.99 -20.09
N PRO A 1170 5.17 33.19 -19.87
CA PRO A 1170 6.27 33.59 -18.99
C PRO A 1170 7.05 34.75 -19.63
N LYS A 1171 7.24 35.84 -18.88
CA LYS A 1171 8.14 36.92 -19.30
C LYS A 1171 9.57 36.41 -19.26
N ASN A 1172 10.30 36.53 -20.38
CA ASN A 1172 11.72 36.17 -20.48
C ASN A 1172 12.49 36.70 -19.27
N GLN A 1173 12.80 35.82 -18.31
CA GLN A 1173 13.74 36.10 -17.24
C GLN A 1173 15.12 35.69 -17.75
N THR A 1174 15.96 36.69 -18.03
CA THR A 1174 17.42 36.54 -18.00
C THR A 1174 17.88 36.17 -16.61
#